data_AF-A6NRS8-F1
#
_entry.id   AF-A6NRS8-F1
#
_cell.length_a   1.000
_cell.length_b   1.000
_cell.length_c   1.000
_cell.angle_alpha   90.00
_cell.angle_beta   90.00
_cell.angle_gamma   90.00
#
_symmetry.space_group_name_H-M   'P 1'
#
loop_
_entity.id
_entity.type
_entity.pdbx_description
1 polymer ?
#
loop_
_entity_poly.entity_id
_entity_poly.type
_entity_poly.pdbx_seq_one_letter_code
_entity_poly.pdbx_strand_id
1 'polypeptide(L)'
;MNKRDYIREVESLRTPDHLRRRITSLPGRRTARSFRWGRLLSLAACLVLVIALAVALPALLRGLYPGGEIVSPPVATGSGDTIPNEELCTLLAEQFPDPGGGGEMYYSAPGNGCTLGMLLYTSHLPGVGTGNLILGVFDNQTKEPVEPATIIYGDDGWFFVWDDLTSFQRYLLCTNVAIDENGRQNCTAALFTFDGSRLSAVTELPEVALEAENLPQGAETMFQADTDFWEDHKGVINGAGLDLYVRNPHWDAASDSEDDQWLYLCYVPLAAEEQAPLTDITGPTQTEPTVGFDWYNPPVLSLIVDGDRTGLRTWRKLTVDFTDDLFGDPSREDAPHYPRVTDRYVVENNSGRDLTVTLCYPQANNLTASSTALPSITLDGYQQDNTPLIGGALFPETGNSWTGNFTAWEDYRDAMDSGDALSSAKADPVGTLAGVPVAVYDIVPSQDYERIQDSLNDPWSATLAVECTLSNPEAQVFVYGLDGYVPLSEDQLSRRYSFSLNDNAAGLHRIIVVGGTLETGPVTGYTDGSCTQTVPELSGQVSVKENLSLSDALLGCVEDFYYQPDGSVYYTEDTVQRVLCDLIVNYICGPSLSTALYGNPNQGVMADAYAENAAFIRVEDLISTVSGMLRFLFWTYDVTIPAGGHVVLEATQHVSLSCSLTGDEDNHLVISAPYGFDFAPTLAGSPPLESLELDVIHGDGLTVSESNFNLSFDGYGTAAHLRPTAERYFFSVSGKK
;
A
#
# COMPACT_ATOMS: atom_id res chain seq x y z
N MET A 1 -40.54 12.35 13.10
CA MET A 1 -41.89 12.27 12.47
C MET A 1 -42.84 11.54 13.40
N ASN A 2 -44.05 12.06 13.70
CA ASN A 2 -44.93 11.40 14.68
C ASN A 2 -45.79 10.32 13.99
N LYS A 3 -46.26 9.32 14.75
CA LYS A 3 -47.04 8.17 14.25
C LYS A 3 -48.25 8.56 13.37
N ARG A 4 -48.87 9.73 13.58
CA ARG A 4 -49.95 10.25 12.73
C ARG A 4 -49.48 10.78 11.37
N ASP A 5 -48.24 11.25 11.30
CA ASP A 5 -47.61 11.74 10.06
C ASP A 5 -47.16 10.54 9.21
N TYR A 6 -46.59 9.52 9.86
CA TYR A 6 -46.23 8.24 9.23
C TYR A 6 -47.45 7.45 8.70
N ILE A 7 -48.57 7.42 9.43
CA ILE A 7 -49.79 6.74 8.96
C ILE A 7 -50.41 7.44 7.74
N ARG A 8 -50.30 8.77 7.62
CA ARG A 8 -50.74 9.51 6.42
C ARG A 8 -49.84 9.27 5.21
N GLU A 9 -48.54 9.14 5.41
CA GLU A 9 -47.60 8.77 4.34
C GLU A 9 -47.81 7.33 3.86
N VAL A 10 -48.06 6.40 4.77
CA VAL A 10 -48.36 4.99 4.43
C VAL A 10 -49.73 4.84 3.74
N GLU A 11 -50.72 5.68 4.06
CA GLU A 11 -52.00 5.75 3.33
C GLU A 11 -51.83 6.24 1.87
N SER A 12 -50.73 6.93 1.55
CA SER A 12 -50.45 7.42 0.19
C SER A 12 -49.85 6.37 -0.77
N LEU A 13 -49.33 5.25 -0.24
CA LEU A 13 -48.50 4.29 -1.00
C LEU A 13 -49.21 2.99 -1.43
N ARG A 14 -50.55 2.92 -1.39
CA ARG A 14 -51.39 1.80 -1.91
C ARG A 14 -50.77 0.40 -1.75
N THR A 15 -50.37 0.04 -0.54
CA THR A 15 -49.70 -1.24 -0.26
C THR A 15 -50.70 -2.41 -0.20
N PRO A 16 -50.37 -3.62 -0.72
CA PRO A 16 -51.28 -4.77 -0.77
C PRO A 16 -51.71 -5.33 0.60
N ASP A 17 -52.94 -5.86 0.70
CA ASP A 17 -53.64 -6.25 1.94
C ASP A 17 -52.94 -7.30 2.83
N HIS A 18 -51.93 -8.00 2.33
CA HIS A 18 -51.18 -8.98 3.12
C HIS A 18 -50.17 -8.32 4.08
N LEU A 19 -49.64 -7.14 3.73
CA LEU A 19 -48.73 -6.36 4.59
C LEU A 19 -49.48 -5.64 5.73
N ARG A 20 -50.73 -5.23 5.51
CA ARG A 20 -51.60 -4.67 6.57
C ARG A 20 -51.81 -5.64 7.73
N ARG A 21 -52.03 -6.92 7.42
CA ARG A 21 -52.28 -7.96 8.44
C ARG A 21 -51.08 -8.24 9.33
N ARG A 22 -49.87 -8.10 8.80
CA ARG A 22 -48.60 -8.29 9.52
C ARG A 22 -48.26 -7.16 10.49
N ILE A 23 -48.68 -5.93 10.19
CA ILE A 23 -48.42 -4.75 11.04
C ILE A 23 -49.43 -4.66 12.19
N THR A 24 -50.67 -5.12 12.00
CA THR A 24 -51.69 -5.15 13.06
C THR A 24 -51.47 -6.19 14.16
N SER A 25 -50.54 -7.14 13.98
CA SER A 25 -50.27 -8.22 14.95
C SER A 25 -49.18 -7.92 15.98
N LEU A 26 -48.59 -6.72 15.99
CA LEU A 26 -47.57 -6.35 16.97
C LEU A 26 -48.21 -5.86 18.30
N PRO A 27 -47.88 -6.47 19.46
CA PRO A 27 -48.44 -6.06 20.75
C PRO A 27 -47.83 -4.73 21.24
N GLY A 28 -48.67 -3.76 21.58
CA GLY A 28 -48.25 -2.47 22.11
C GLY A 28 -48.06 -2.47 23.63
N ARG A 29 -46.99 -1.81 24.10
CA ARG A 29 -46.83 -1.41 25.51
C ARG A 29 -46.97 0.11 25.65
N ARG A 30 -47.80 0.52 26.61
CA ARG A 30 -48.19 1.90 26.91
C ARG A 30 -47.10 2.64 27.70
N THR A 31 -47.04 3.94 27.44
CA THR A 31 -46.25 4.97 28.13
C THR A 31 -46.75 5.27 29.55
N ALA A 32 -45.84 5.70 30.42
CA ALA A 32 -46.16 6.51 31.59
C ALA A 32 -45.18 7.70 31.67
N ARG A 33 -45.73 8.91 31.87
CA ARG A 33 -45.03 10.18 32.11
C ARG A 33 -44.99 10.47 33.62
N SER A 34 -43.88 10.97 34.14
CA SER A 34 -43.82 11.85 35.33
C SER A 34 -42.50 12.65 35.32
N PHE A 35 -42.50 13.95 35.07
CA PHE A 35 -42.61 15.12 35.98
C PHE A 35 -41.29 15.50 36.70
N ARG A 36 -40.85 16.74 36.45
CA ARG A 36 -39.50 17.30 36.68
C ARG A 36 -39.31 17.87 38.10
N TRP A 37 -38.22 17.51 38.79
CA TRP A 37 -37.77 18.15 40.06
C TRP A 37 -36.25 18.45 40.16
N GLY A 38 -35.42 18.13 39.16
CA GLY A 38 -33.95 18.19 39.29
C GLY A 38 -33.29 19.58 39.37
N ARG A 39 -33.97 20.66 38.95
CA ARG A 39 -33.32 21.99 38.82
C ARG A 39 -33.23 22.81 40.12
N LEU A 40 -33.89 22.39 41.20
CA LEU A 40 -33.83 23.11 42.50
C LEU A 40 -32.84 22.50 43.51
N LEU A 41 -32.48 21.22 43.36
CA LEU A 41 -31.52 20.55 44.25
C LEU A 41 -30.06 20.88 43.91
N SER A 42 -29.74 21.09 42.63
CA SER A 42 -28.37 21.41 42.18
C SER A 42 -27.87 22.78 42.65
N LEU A 43 -28.78 23.75 42.82
CA LEU A 43 -28.44 25.10 43.30
C LEU A 43 -28.13 25.14 44.81
N ALA A 44 -28.71 24.23 45.59
CA ALA A 44 -28.42 24.13 47.02
C ALA A 44 -27.06 23.49 47.30
N ALA A 45 -26.63 22.53 46.47
CA ALA A 45 -25.32 21.87 46.59
C ALA A 45 -24.14 22.81 46.28
N CYS A 46 -24.26 23.66 45.25
CA CYS A 46 -23.22 24.63 44.90
C CYS A 46 -23.02 25.70 45.98
N LEU A 47 -24.07 26.12 46.70
CA LEU A 47 -23.95 27.14 47.74
C LEU A 47 -23.20 26.61 48.98
N VAL A 48 -23.33 25.31 49.29
CA VAL A 48 -22.64 24.67 50.41
C VAL A 48 -21.14 24.51 50.13
N LEU A 49 -20.78 24.17 48.89
CA LEU A 49 -19.37 24.04 48.46
C LEU A 49 -18.62 25.38 48.49
N VAL A 50 -19.26 26.48 48.06
CA VAL A 50 -18.63 27.81 48.06
C VAL A 50 -18.39 28.33 49.48
N ILE A 51 -19.29 28.04 50.43
CA ILE A 51 -19.11 28.42 51.83
C ILE A 51 -18.03 27.56 52.51
N ALA A 52 -17.94 26.27 52.19
CA ALA A 52 -16.90 25.39 52.71
C ALA A 52 -15.49 25.80 52.24
N LEU A 53 -15.35 26.22 50.97
CA LEU A 53 -14.07 26.67 50.41
C LEU A 53 -13.59 28.00 51.02
N ALA A 54 -14.50 28.91 51.35
CA ALA A 54 -14.18 30.19 51.98
C ALA A 54 -13.68 30.06 53.43
N VAL A 55 -14.10 29.01 54.14
CA VAL A 55 -13.68 28.74 55.53
C VAL A 55 -12.34 28.00 55.60
N ALA A 56 -11.97 27.22 54.58
CA ALA A 56 -10.72 26.45 54.54
C ALA A 56 -9.50 27.23 54.02
N LEU A 57 -9.71 28.33 53.30
CA LEU A 57 -8.64 29.12 52.65
C LEU A 57 -7.55 29.67 53.61
N PRO A 58 -7.87 30.12 54.85
CA PRO A 58 -6.84 30.61 55.78
C PRO A 58 -5.92 29.53 56.37
N ALA A 59 -6.32 28.25 56.29
CA ALA A 59 -5.51 27.12 56.74
C ALA A 59 -4.55 26.64 55.65
N LEU A 60 -4.98 26.66 54.38
CA LEU A 60 -4.16 26.32 53.21
C LEU A 60 -3.04 27.34 52.96
N LEU A 61 -3.27 28.62 53.23
CA LEU A 61 -2.29 29.69 53.00
C LEU A 61 -1.19 29.80 54.07
N ARG A 62 -1.30 29.06 55.20
CA ARG A 62 -0.23 29.02 56.22
C ARG A 62 0.95 28.10 55.85
N GLY A 63 0.83 27.31 54.78
CA GLY A 63 1.88 26.41 54.30
C GLY A 63 2.91 27.03 53.36
N LEU A 64 2.74 28.30 52.95
CA LEU A 64 3.59 28.96 51.96
C LEU A 64 4.41 30.09 52.60
N TYR A 65 5.50 29.72 53.28
CA TYR A 65 6.66 30.59 53.50
C TYR A 65 7.91 29.88 52.95
N PRO A 66 8.69 30.51 52.05
CA PRO A 66 9.88 29.91 51.48
C PRO A 66 11.08 30.20 52.39
N GLY A 67 11.68 29.16 52.96
CA GLY A 67 12.80 29.29 53.88
C GLY A 67 13.30 27.93 54.34
N GLY A 68 13.87 27.15 53.43
CA GLY A 68 14.54 25.88 53.70
C GLY A 68 15.34 25.47 52.47
N GLU A 69 16.58 25.06 52.68
CA GLU A 69 17.55 24.70 51.64
C GLU A 69 16.97 23.72 50.62
N ILE A 70 17.34 23.91 49.34
CA ILE A 70 17.12 22.95 48.27
C ILE A 70 17.93 21.69 48.63
N VAL A 71 17.29 20.77 49.35
CA VAL A 71 17.72 19.38 49.37
C VAL A 71 17.26 18.81 48.04
N SER A 72 18.19 18.62 47.12
CA SER A 72 17.99 17.83 45.92
C SER A 72 17.23 16.55 46.29
N PRO A 73 16.24 16.10 45.50
CA PRO A 73 15.68 14.77 45.71
C PRO A 73 16.84 13.76 45.72
N PRO A 74 16.81 12.74 46.58
CA PRO A 74 17.87 11.75 46.59
C PRO A 74 17.92 11.16 45.19
N VAL A 75 19.05 11.34 44.51
CA VAL A 75 19.44 10.46 43.42
C VAL A 75 19.38 9.07 44.02
N ALA A 76 18.41 8.27 43.58
CA ALA A 76 18.36 6.86 43.91
C ALA A 76 19.57 6.19 43.27
N THR A 77 20.71 6.25 43.95
CA THR A 77 21.81 5.31 43.76
C THR A 77 21.36 3.99 44.38
N GLY A 78 20.47 3.28 43.68
CA GLY A 78 20.08 1.92 43.98
C GLY A 78 20.81 0.97 43.04
N SER A 79 22.09 0.68 43.33
CA SER A 79 22.79 -0.49 42.79
C SER A 79 22.31 -1.76 43.50
N GLY A 80 21.02 -2.07 43.37
CA GLY A 80 20.44 -3.32 43.85
C GLY A 80 20.34 -4.29 42.69
N ASP A 81 20.94 -5.48 42.83
CA ASP A 81 20.96 -6.54 41.82
C ASP A 81 19.56 -6.81 41.24
N THR A 82 19.30 -6.32 40.03
CA THR A 82 18.09 -6.70 39.27
C THR A 82 18.12 -8.20 39.02
N ILE A 83 16.99 -8.88 39.17
CA ILE A 83 16.91 -10.32 38.87
C ILE A 83 17.26 -10.51 37.37
N PRO A 84 18.31 -11.30 37.03
CA PRO A 84 18.64 -11.60 35.64
C PRO A 84 17.48 -12.30 34.93
N ASN A 85 17.30 -12.04 33.63
CA ASN A 85 16.16 -12.58 32.86
C ASN A 85 16.05 -14.12 32.93
N GLU A 86 17.17 -14.85 32.95
CA GLU A 86 17.16 -16.32 33.07
C GLU A 86 16.61 -16.80 34.43
N GLU A 87 16.97 -16.10 35.52
CA GLU A 87 16.46 -16.38 36.86
C GLU A 87 14.99 -15.95 36.98
N LEU A 88 14.64 -14.77 36.46
CA LEU A 88 13.27 -14.24 36.45
C LEU A 88 12.32 -15.13 35.64
N CYS A 89 12.79 -15.67 34.52
CA CYS A 89 12.07 -16.65 33.70
C CYS A 89 11.67 -17.88 34.53
N THR A 90 12.63 -18.42 35.28
CA THR A 90 12.42 -19.58 36.14
C THR A 90 11.41 -19.25 37.24
N LEU A 91 11.56 -18.10 37.90
CA LEU A 91 10.65 -17.66 38.97
C LEU A 91 9.21 -17.45 38.49
N LEU A 92 9.02 -16.91 37.28
CA LEU A 92 7.72 -16.75 36.64
C LEU A 92 7.10 -18.09 36.23
N ALA A 93 7.89 -18.97 35.63
CA ALA A 93 7.45 -20.31 35.24
C ALA A 93 6.98 -21.12 36.47
N GLU A 94 7.64 -20.98 37.62
CA GLU A 94 7.24 -21.59 38.89
C GLU A 94 5.89 -21.08 39.42
N GLN A 95 5.41 -19.91 38.98
CA GLN A 95 4.08 -19.42 39.34
C GLN A 95 2.96 -20.10 38.55
N PHE A 96 3.29 -20.84 37.49
CA PHE A 96 2.29 -21.57 36.73
C PHE A 96 1.81 -22.81 37.52
N PRO A 97 0.49 -23.10 37.57
CA PRO A 97 -0.06 -24.20 38.36
C PRO A 97 0.48 -25.61 38.05
N ASP A 98 1.12 -25.81 36.89
CA ASP A 98 1.76 -27.07 36.51
C ASP A 98 3.22 -26.85 36.03
N PRO A 99 4.21 -27.23 36.85
CA PRO A 99 5.62 -27.06 36.51
C PRO A 99 6.05 -28.15 35.51
N GLY A 100 6.36 -27.74 34.28
CA GLY A 100 6.85 -28.66 33.26
C GLY A 100 7.01 -28.07 31.86
N GLY A 101 6.34 -26.97 31.55
CA GLY A 101 6.41 -26.25 30.28
C GLY A 101 7.69 -25.42 30.12
N GLY A 102 7.88 -24.90 28.91
CA GLY A 102 8.95 -23.95 28.57
C GLY A 102 8.41 -22.53 28.51
N GLY A 103 9.25 -21.53 28.76
CA GLY A 103 8.86 -20.14 28.62
C GLY A 103 9.97 -19.24 28.10
N GLU A 104 9.57 -18.18 27.43
CA GLU A 104 10.44 -17.13 26.89
C GLU A 104 10.10 -15.79 27.56
N MET A 105 11.14 -15.09 28.03
CA MET A 105 10.97 -13.78 28.64
C MET A 105 10.60 -12.74 27.58
N TYR A 106 9.40 -12.19 27.70
CA TYR A 106 8.89 -11.13 26.83
C TYR A 106 9.30 -9.74 27.31
N TYR A 107 9.30 -9.52 28.62
CA TYR A 107 9.57 -8.20 29.17
C TYR A 107 10.12 -8.27 30.59
N SER A 108 11.04 -7.37 30.94
CA SER A 108 11.45 -7.14 32.32
C SER A 108 11.71 -5.66 32.60
N ALA A 109 11.36 -5.20 33.80
CA ALA A 109 11.57 -3.83 34.23
C ALA A 109 11.93 -3.76 35.72
N PRO A 110 13.03 -3.08 36.09
CA PRO A 110 13.36 -2.84 37.49
C PRO A 110 12.53 -1.68 38.05
N GLY A 111 12.25 -1.72 39.35
CA GLY A 111 11.69 -0.59 40.09
C GLY A 111 11.77 -0.83 41.59
N ASN A 112 12.05 0.20 42.39
CA ASN A 112 11.94 0.19 43.86
C ASN A 112 12.46 -1.06 44.62
N GLY A 113 13.52 -1.72 44.14
CA GLY A 113 14.05 -2.95 44.75
C GLY A 113 13.31 -4.24 44.35
N CYS A 114 12.41 -4.15 43.38
CA CYS A 114 11.71 -5.24 42.72
C CYS A 114 12.06 -5.28 41.22
N THR A 115 11.67 -6.38 40.57
CA THR A 115 11.70 -6.56 39.12
C THR A 115 10.34 -7.07 38.66
N LEU A 116 9.68 -6.32 37.78
CA LEU A 116 8.55 -6.79 36.98
C LEU A 116 9.09 -7.69 35.88
N GLY A 117 8.43 -8.81 35.66
CA GLY A 117 8.69 -9.69 34.53
C GLY A 117 7.39 -10.18 33.89
N MET A 118 7.49 -10.47 32.60
CA MET A 118 6.43 -11.10 31.83
C MET A 118 7.02 -12.21 30.96
N LEU A 119 6.40 -13.37 31.03
CA LEU A 119 6.82 -14.60 30.39
C LEU A 119 5.73 -15.08 29.45
N LEU A 120 6.09 -15.43 28.22
CA LEU A 120 5.26 -16.29 27.38
C LEU A 120 5.54 -17.75 27.77
N TYR A 121 4.53 -18.45 28.26
CA TYR A 121 4.65 -19.80 28.78
C TYR A 121 3.85 -20.80 27.93
N THR A 122 4.58 -21.78 27.42
CA THR A 122 4.03 -22.91 26.67
C THR A 122 3.81 -24.09 27.60
N SER A 123 2.54 -24.36 27.90
CA SER A 123 2.16 -25.53 28.69
C SER A 123 2.38 -26.83 27.91
N HIS A 124 2.83 -27.88 28.59
CA HIS A 124 2.86 -29.24 28.03
C HIS A 124 1.55 -30.01 28.26
N LEU A 125 0.61 -29.44 29.03
CA LEU A 125 -0.69 -30.06 29.25
C LEU A 125 -1.63 -29.82 28.06
N PRO A 126 -2.30 -30.86 27.56
CA PRO A 126 -3.32 -30.71 26.54
C PRO A 126 -4.46 -29.79 27.02
N GLY A 127 -4.82 -28.78 26.20
CA GLY A 127 -5.96 -27.90 26.44
C GLY A 127 -5.73 -26.75 27.42
N VAL A 128 -4.48 -26.44 27.78
CA VAL A 128 -4.12 -25.33 28.69
C VAL A 128 -3.53 -24.12 27.93
N GLY A 129 -3.53 -24.17 26.60
CA GLY A 129 -3.00 -23.12 25.74
C GLY A 129 -1.48 -23.14 25.57
N THR A 130 -0.95 -22.77 24.40
CA THR A 130 0.50 -22.76 24.12
C THR A 130 1.19 -21.40 24.26
N GLY A 131 0.43 -20.32 24.48
CA GLY A 131 0.92 -18.94 24.50
C GLY A 131 0.43 -18.16 25.71
N ASN A 132 0.48 -18.75 26.90
CA ASN A 132 -0.01 -18.11 28.12
C ASN A 132 0.92 -16.96 28.53
N LEU A 133 0.37 -15.79 28.91
CA LEU A 133 1.17 -14.70 29.46
C LEU A 133 1.18 -14.79 30.99
N ILE A 134 2.36 -14.83 31.60
CA ILE A 134 2.53 -14.80 33.06
C ILE A 134 3.22 -13.50 33.43
N LEU A 135 2.54 -12.64 34.20
CA LEU A 135 3.03 -11.35 34.67
C LEU A 135 3.27 -11.41 36.18
N GLY A 136 4.44 -11.00 36.65
CA GLY A 136 4.76 -11.04 38.08
C GLY A 136 5.78 -9.99 38.48
N VAL A 137 5.66 -9.50 39.71
CA VAL A 137 6.64 -8.58 40.32
C VAL A 137 7.33 -9.33 41.45
N PHE A 138 8.66 -9.37 41.43
CA PHE A 138 9.47 -10.10 42.40
C PHE A 138 10.38 -9.15 43.18
N ASP A 139 10.53 -9.38 44.47
CA ASP A 139 11.49 -8.64 45.28
C ASP A 139 12.92 -9.10 44.97
N ASN A 140 13.82 -8.16 44.69
CA ASN A 140 15.16 -8.46 44.18
C ASN A 140 16.04 -9.19 45.20
N GLN A 141 15.74 -9.05 46.50
CA GLN A 141 16.52 -9.67 47.58
C GLN A 141 16.00 -11.06 47.95
N THR A 142 14.69 -11.19 48.14
CA THR A 142 14.04 -12.42 48.59
C THR A 142 13.73 -13.38 47.44
N LYS A 143 13.64 -12.86 46.21
CA LYS A 143 13.17 -13.57 45.01
C LYS A 143 11.74 -14.10 45.14
N GLU A 144 11.01 -13.67 46.17
CA GLU A 144 9.60 -14.02 46.35
C GLU A 144 8.72 -13.05 45.54
N PRO A 145 7.60 -13.53 44.97
CA PRO A 145 6.65 -12.66 44.30
C PRO A 145 6.01 -11.70 45.32
N VAL A 146 5.97 -10.42 44.98
CA VAL A 146 5.34 -9.37 45.81
C VAL A 146 3.84 -9.62 45.94
N GLU A 147 3.23 -10.14 44.87
CA GLU A 147 1.84 -10.58 44.79
C GLU A 147 1.76 -11.81 43.87
N PRO A 148 0.70 -12.65 43.98
CA PRO A 148 0.51 -13.75 43.05
C PRO A 148 0.59 -13.28 41.60
N ALA A 149 1.38 -14.00 40.79
CA ALA A 149 1.50 -13.67 39.37
C ALA A 149 0.14 -13.76 38.68
N THR A 150 -0.09 -12.85 37.75
CA THR A 150 -1.28 -12.83 36.91
C THR A 150 -1.03 -13.68 35.68
N ILE A 151 -1.98 -14.57 35.37
CA ILE A 151 -1.89 -15.47 34.21
C ILE A 151 -3.03 -15.11 33.26
N ILE A 152 -2.68 -14.77 32.02
CA ILE A 152 -3.63 -14.56 30.93
C ILE A 152 -3.53 -15.79 30.03
N TYR A 153 -4.51 -16.67 30.13
CA TYR A 153 -4.53 -17.94 29.42
C TYR A 153 -4.81 -17.75 27.93
N GLY A 154 -4.16 -18.55 27.09
CA GLY A 154 -4.41 -18.61 25.65
C GLY A 154 -3.27 -19.25 24.85
N ASP A 155 -3.38 -19.16 23.55
CA ASP A 155 -2.50 -19.77 22.55
C ASP A 155 -1.60 -18.76 21.85
N ASP A 156 -2.01 -17.48 21.80
CA ASP A 156 -1.30 -16.40 21.10
C ASP A 156 -1.34 -15.10 21.90
N GLY A 157 -0.33 -14.91 22.75
CA GLY A 157 -0.22 -13.81 23.71
C GLY A 157 0.63 -12.65 23.17
N TRP A 158 0.06 -11.44 23.22
CA TRP A 158 0.70 -10.19 22.79
C TRP A 158 0.67 -9.13 23.89
N PHE A 159 1.56 -8.14 23.80
CA PHE A 159 1.59 -7.05 24.76
C PHE A 159 2.13 -5.75 24.17
N PHE A 160 1.84 -4.64 24.84
CA PHE A 160 2.41 -3.33 24.58
C PHE A 160 2.61 -2.57 25.89
N VAL A 161 3.73 -1.84 26.00
CA VAL A 161 4.11 -1.11 27.21
C VAL A 161 4.34 0.35 26.86
N TRP A 162 3.80 1.26 27.67
CA TRP A 162 4.10 2.69 27.57
C TRP A 162 4.25 3.31 28.95
N ASP A 163 4.95 4.44 29.02
CA ASP A 163 5.06 5.24 30.24
C ASP A 163 4.14 6.47 30.10
N ASP A 164 3.25 6.67 31.07
CA ASP A 164 2.48 7.91 31.21
C ASP A 164 3.30 8.90 32.03
N LEU A 165 3.83 9.91 31.35
CA LEU A 165 4.70 10.94 31.94
C LEU A 165 3.94 11.88 32.89
N THR A 166 2.60 11.94 32.81
CA THR A 166 1.77 12.77 33.67
C THR A 166 1.54 12.09 35.02
N SER A 167 1.29 10.78 35.01
CA SER A 167 1.07 9.99 36.23
C SER A 167 2.34 9.32 36.77
N PHE A 168 3.45 9.35 36.02
CA PHE A 168 4.67 8.59 36.27
C PHE A 168 4.41 7.09 36.47
N GLN A 169 3.40 6.56 35.78
CA GLN A 169 3.02 5.15 35.81
C GLN A 169 3.41 4.49 34.49
N ARG A 170 3.85 3.23 34.58
CA ARG A 170 4.03 2.39 33.41
C ARG A 170 2.77 1.59 33.16
N TYR A 171 2.25 1.62 31.94
CA TYR A 171 1.11 0.81 31.53
C TYR A 171 1.56 -0.42 30.75
N LEU A 172 0.85 -1.52 30.92
CA LEU A 172 1.02 -2.76 30.19
C LEU A 172 -0.34 -3.22 29.67
N LEU A 173 -0.55 -3.16 28.35
CA LEU A 173 -1.68 -3.76 27.68
C LEU A 173 -1.27 -5.16 27.23
N CYS A 174 -2.09 -6.16 27.53
CA CYS A 174 -1.89 -7.53 27.12
C CYS A 174 -3.15 -8.03 26.42
N THR A 175 -2.98 -8.78 25.33
CA THR A 175 -4.05 -9.53 24.68
C THR A 175 -3.64 -10.99 24.55
N ASN A 176 -4.60 -11.91 24.64
CA ASN A 176 -4.35 -13.31 24.35
C ASN A 176 -5.55 -13.91 23.61
N VAL A 177 -5.28 -14.84 22.70
CA VAL A 177 -6.31 -15.56 21.96
C VAL A 177 -6.22 -17.04 22.29
N ALA A 178 -7.32 -17.63 22.76
CA ALA A 178 -7.47 -19.07 22.92
C ALA A 178 -8.23 -19.67 21.73
N ILE A 179 -7.74 -20.78 21.18
CA ILE A 179 -8.35 -21.45 20.02
C ILE A 179 -9.04 -22.73 20.51
N ASP A 180 -10.35 -22.85 20.27
CA ASP A 180 -11.10 -24.05 20.62
C ASP A 180 -10.95 -25.19 19.59
N GLU A 181 -11.51 -26.37 19.91
CA GLU A 181 -11.47 -27.57 19.05
C GLU A 181 -12.11 -27.40 17.67
N ASN A 182 -12.89 -26.34 17.46
CA ASN A 182 -13.54 -25.98 16.20
C ASN A 182 -12.83 -24.81 15.49
N GLY A 183 -11.63 -24.42 15.93
CA GLY A 183 -10.88 -23.28 15.38
C GLY A 183 -11.41 -21.92 15.83
N ARG A 184 -12.36 -21.85 16.76
CA ARG A 184 -12.91 -20.57 17.21
C ARG A 184 -11.96 -19.90 18.18
N GLN A 185 -11.65 -18.66 17.86
CA GLN A 185 -10.87 -17.77 18.70
C GLN A 185 -11.75 -17.13 19.79
N ASN A 186 -11.31 -17.23 21.06
CA ASN A 186 -11.78 -16.45 22.20
C ASN A 186 -10.67 -15.50 22.61
N CYS A 187 -10.95 -14.20 22.57
CA CYS A 187 -9.96 -13.20 22.93
C CYS A 187 -10.04 -12.91 24.44
N THR A 188 -8.96 -12.37 24.98
CA THR A 188 -8.93 -11.70 26.28
C THR A 188 -8.00 -10.51 26.15
N ALA A 189 -8.33 -9.41 26.83
CA ALA A 189 -7.41 -8.30 27.02
C ALA A 189 -7.37 -7.88 28.48
N ALA A 190 -6.20 -7.44 28.94
CA ALA A 190 -6.00 -6.91 30.28
C ALA A 190 -5.06 -5.70 30.22
N LEU A 191 -5.36 -4.69 31.04
CA LEU A 191 -4.55 -3.49 31.16
C LEU A 191 -4.04 -3.38 32.60
N PHE A 192 -2.76 -3.10 32.77
CA PHE A 192 -2.13 -2.95 34.08
C PHE A 192 -1.33 -1.66 34.19
N THR A 193 -1.16 -1.16 35.41
CA THR A 193 -0.19 -0.13 35.77
C THR A 193 0.88 -0.69 36.71
N PHE A 194 2.13 -0.30 36.50
CA PHE A 194 3.28 -0.63 37.34
C PHE A 194 3.89 0.65 37.93
N ASP A 195 3.92 0.72 39.26
CA ASP A 195 4.43 1.89 40.01
C ASP A 195 5.90 1.77 40.45
N GLY A 196 6.58 0.74 39.93
CA GLY A 196 7.92 0.36 40.35
C GLY A 196 7.96 -0.70 41.44
N SER A 197 6.87 -0.95 42.17
CA SER A 197 6.83 -1.96 43.24
C SER A 197 5.66 -2.93 43.16
N ARG A 198 4.57 -2.55 42.49
CA ARG A 198 3.33 -3.34 42.40
C ARG A 198 2.72 -3.21 41.00
N LEU A 199 2.07 -4.28 40.56
CA LEU A 199 1.25 -4.33 39.36
C LEU A 199 -0.22 -4.20 39.75
N SER A 200 -0.95 -3.25 39.18
CA SER A 200 -2.38 -3.02 39.48
C SER A 200 -3.21 -3.14 38.21
N ALA A 201 -4.31 -3.90 38.24
CA ALA A 201 -5.21 -4.02 37.10
C ALA A 201 -6.07 -2.76 36.92
N VAL A 202 -6.15 -2.27 35.70
CA VAL A 202 -7.05 -1.19 35.29
C VAL A 202 -8.36 -1.82 34.87
N THR A 203 -9.45 -1.45 35.53
CA THR A 203 -10.78 -2.09 35.37
C THR A 203 -11.84 -1.17 34.77
N GLU A 204 -11.56 0.13 34.72
CA GLU A 204 -12.38 1.14 34.06
C GLU A 204 -11.55 1.77 32.95
N LEU A 205 -12.18 1.98 31.80
CA LEU A 205 -11.52 2.65 30.68
C LEU A 205 -11.09 4.07 31.07
N PRO A 206 -9.90 4.53 30.62
CA PRO A 206 -9.47 5.91 30.82
C PRO A 206 -10.44 6.87 30.10
N GLU A 207 -10.55 8.12 30.55
CA GLU A 207 -11.52 9.09 29.99
C GLU A 207 -11.41 9.22 28.46
N VAL A 208 -10.18 9.18 27.91
CA VAL A 208 -9.92 9.22 26.48
C VAL A 208 -10.53 8.03 25.72
N ALA A 209 -10.55 6.84 26.32
CA ALA A 209 -11.14 5.65 25.73
C ALA A 209 -12.69 5.71 25.75
N LEU A 210 -13.26 6.37 26.76
CA LEU A 210 -14.72 6.55 26.87
C LEU A 210 -15.28 7.53 25.83
N GLU A 211 -14.41 8.34 25.20
CA GLU A 211 -14.75 9.25 24.11
C GLU A 211 -14.62 8.61 22.72
N ALA A 212 -14.18 7.34 22.64
CA ALA A 212 -14.02 6.64 21.37
C ALA A 212 -15.37 6.51 20.62
N GLU A 213 -15.35 6.89 19.33
CA GLU A 213 -16.54 6.79 18.50
C GLU A 213 -16.86 5.32 18.19
N ASN A 214 -18.15 4.96 18.27
CA ASN A 214 -18.65 3.58 18.13
C ASN A 214 -18.14 2.57 19.17
N LEU A 215 -17.70 3.05 20.34
CA LEU A 215 -17.37 2.17 21.46
C LEU A 215 -18.57 1.22 21.77
N PRO A 216 -18.38 -0.11 21.66
CA PRO A 216 -19.48 -1.05 21.83
C PRO A 216 -19.98 -1.09 23.28
N GLN A 217 -21.26 -1.41 23.45
CA GLN A 217 -21.86 -1.50 24.78
C GLN A 217 -21.15 -2.60 25.61
N GLY A 218 -20.69 -2.27 26.82
CA GLY A 218 -19.95 -3.18 27.69
C GLY A 218 -18.43 -3.02 27.62
N ALA A 219 -17.92 -2.26 26.64
CA ALA A 219 -16.49 -2.00 26.52
C ALA A 219 -15.94 -1.19 27.70
N GLU A 220 -16.77 -0.39 28.37
CA GLU A 220 -16.39 0.39 29.56
C GLU A 220 -15.78 -0.46 30.70
N THR A 221 -16.10 -1.76 30.70
CA THR A 221 -15.63 -2.76 31.65
C THR A 221 -14.84 -3.88 30.99
N MET A 222 -14.33 -3.70 29.76
CA MET A 222 -13.68 -4.76 28.99
C MET A 222 -12.40 -5.34 29.64
N PHE A 223 -11.79 -4.62 30.58
CA PHE A 223 -10.62 -5.11 31.32
C PHE A 223 -10.97 -5.72 32.69
N GLN A 224 -12.25 -5.84 33.04
CA GLN A 224 -12.66 -6.58 34.23
C GLN A 224 -12.45 -8.07 34.01
N ALA A 225 -11.88 -8.76 35.01
CA ALA A 225 -11.51 -10.17 34.88
C ALA A 225 -12.71 -11.12 34.67
N ASP A 226 -13.92 -10.72 35.04
CA ASP A 226 -15.18 -11.47 34.94
C ASP A 226 -16.14 -10.91 33.87
N THR A 227 -15.59 -10.24 32.85
CA THR A 227 -16.39 -9.71 31.72
C THR A 227 -16.70 -10.77 30.66
N ASP A 228 -17.95 -10.80 30.21
CA ASP A 228 -18.38 -11.61 29.04
C ASP A 228 -18.09 -10.89 27.70
N PHE A 229 -17.53 -9.67 27.74
CA PHE A 229 -17.32 -8.83 26.56
C PHE A 229 -16.49 -9.51 25.46
N TRP A 230 -15.47 -10.29 25.84
CA TRP A 230 -14.56 -10.92 24.87
C TRP A 230 -15.10 -12.23 24.25
N GLU A 231 -16.29 -12.69 24.63
CA GLU A 231 -16.89 -13.89 24.01
C GLU A 231 -17.21 -13.65 22.51
N ASP A 232 -17.66 -12.44 22.18
CA ASP A 232 -18.01 -12.02 20.83
C ASP A 232 -17.16 -10.86 20.30
N HIS A 233 -16.08 -10.49 21.00
CA HIS A 233 -15.16 -9.43 20.56
C HIS A 233 -13.71 -9.93 20.47
N LYS A 234 -12.94 -9.31 19.59
CA LYS A 234 -11.49 -9.49 19.47
C LYS A 234 -10.79 -8.14 19.59
N GLY A 235 -9.73 -8.11 20.37
CA GLY A 235 -8.86 -6.96 20.53
C GLY A 235 -7.53 -7.21 19.85
N VAL A 236 -7.08 -6.28 19.02
CA VAL A 236 -5.72 -6.27 18.45
C VAL A 236 -5.01 -5.02 18.96
N ILE A 237 -3.83 -5.22 19.55
CA ILE A 237 -3.02 -4.11 20.06
C ILE A 237 -2.58 -3.23 18.90
N ASN A 238 -2.78 -1.91 19.04
CA ASN A 238 -2.35 -0.90 18.08
C ASN A 238 -1.87 0.35 18.85
N GLY A 239 -0.54 0.41 19.04
CA GLY A 239 0.11 1.40 19.90
C GLY A 239 -0.42 1.37 21.34
N ALA A 240 -0.61 2.55 21.95
CA ALA A 240 -1.21 2.71 23.28
C ALA A 240 -2.76 2.58 23.25
N GLY A 241 -3.29 1.68 22.44
CA GLY A 241 -4.72 1.44 22.27
C GLY A 241 -5.02 0.07 21.65
N LEU A 242 -6.28 -0.12 21.30
CA LEU A 242 -6.80 -1.42 20.88
C LEU A 242 -7.78 -1.28 19.72
N ASP A 243 -7.50 -1.93 18.59
CA ASP A 243 -8.48 -2.15 17.54
C ASP A 243 -9.47 -3.23 17.99
N LEU A 244 -10.74 -2.85 18.09
CA LEU A 244 -11.83 -3.73 18.46
C LEU A 244 -12.54 -4.28 17.24
N TYR A 245 -12.85 -5.57 17.30
CA TYR A 245 -13.63 -6.30 16.31
C TYR A 245 -14.78 -7.03 17.01
N VAL A 246 -15.87 -7.25 16.28
CA VAL A 246 -17.01 -8.08 16.71
C VAL A 246 -17.08 -9.33 15.85
N ARG A 247 -17.53 -10.44 16.43
CA ARG A 247 -17.71 -11.70 15.73
C ARG A 247 -18.78 -11.55 14.66
N ASN A 248 -18.47 -11.95 13.44
CA ASN A 248 -19.41 -12.00 12.33
C ASN A 248 -20.49 -13.06 12.61
N PRO A 249 -21.77 -12.69 12.78
CA PRO A 249 -22.84 -13.64 13.12
C PRO A 249 -23.19 -14.58 11.97
N HIS A 250 -22.68 -14.32 10.77
CA HIS A 250 -22.90 -15.12 9.57
C HIS A 250 -21.74 -16.06 9.24
N TRP A 251 -20.64 -15.98 9.99
CA TRP A 251 -19.47 -16.80 9.75
C TRP A 251 -19.71 -18.27 10.13
N ASP A 252 -19.38 -19.16 9.20
CA ASP A 252 -19.38 -20.61 9.38
C ASP A 252 -17.96 -21.16 9.16
N ALA A 253 -17.37 -21.69 10.24
CA ALA A 253 -16.05 -22.32 10.23
C ALA A 253 -15.91 -23.47 9.21
N ALA A 254 -17.02 -24.03 8.73
CA ALA A 254 -17.01 -25.10 7.72
C ALA A 254 -16.90 -24.59 6.27
N SER A 255 -17.21 -23.32 6.00
CA SER A 255 -17.27 -22.78 4.62
C SER A 255 -16.52 -21.49 4.40
N ASP A 256 -16.21 -20.73 5.45
CA ASP A 256 -15.70 -19.37 5.37
C ASP A 256 -14.24 -19.32 5.87
N SER A 257 -13.48 -18.31 5.41
CA SER A 257 -12.09 -18.14 5.85
C SER A 257 -12.01 -17.62 7.28
N GLU A 258 -10.88 -17.78 7.98
CA GLU A 258 -10.70 -17.23 9.33
C GLU A 258 -10.74 -15.69 9.35
N ASP A 259 -10.35 -15.04 8.24
CA ASP A 259 -10.36 -13.58 8.11
C ASP A 259 -11.80 -13.01 8.09
N ASP A 260 -12.77 -13.79 7.60
CA ASP A 260 -14.18 -13.41 7.56
C ASP A 260 -14.88 -13.49 8.94
N GLN A 261 -14.19 -14.03 9.94
CA GLN A 261 -14.74 -14.28 11.28
C GLN A 261 -14.99 -12.99 12.07
N TRP A 262 -14.22 -11.93 11.80
CA TRP A 262 -14.18 -10.72 12.63
C TRP A 262 -14.46 -9.46 11.81
N LEU A 263 -15.40 -8.64 12.28
CA LEU A 263 -15.76 -7.36 11.67
C LEU A 263 -15.18 -6.24 12.53
N TYR A 264 -14.44 -5.32 11.92
CA TYR A 264 -13.89 -4.16 12.63
C TYR A 264 -15.00 -3.28 13.21
N LEU A 265 -14.82 -2.80 14.44
CA LEU A 265 -15.74 -1.88 15.11
C LEU A 265 -15.16 -0.47 15.22
N CYS A 266 -14.06 -0.33 15.97
CA CYS A 266 -13.47 0.96 16.33
C CYS A 266 -12.08 0.76 16.93
N TYR A 267 -11.30 1.85 16.96
CA TYR A 267 -10.08 1.95 17.75
C TYR A 267 -10.38 2.56 19.12
N VAL A 268 -9.84 1.96 20.19
CA VAL A 268 -9.96 2.44 21.57
C VAL A 268 -8.60 2.97 22.06
N PRO A 269 -8.40 4.30 22.11
CA PRO A 269 -7.17 4.89 22.64
C PRO A 269 -7.13 4.73 24.17
N LEU A 270 -6.05 4.19 24.74
CA LEU A 270 -5.88 4.00 26.20
C LEU A 270 -4.93 5.01 26.84
N ALA A 271 -4.22 5.77 26.03
CA ALA A 271 -3.47 6.94 26.46
C ALA A 271 -4.03 8.17 25.75
N ALA A 272 -4.11 9.30 26.46
CA ALA A 272 -4.20 10.58 25.77
C ALA A 272 -2.89 10.72 25.00
N GLU A 273 -2.95 10.91 23.68
CA GLU A 273 -1.78 11.40 22.95
C GLU A 273 -1.42 12.75 23.57
N GLU A 274 -0.47 12.74 24.49
CA GLU A 274 0.36 13.91 24.69
C GLU A 274 1.04 14.07 23.34
N GLN A 275 0.55 14.99 22.51
CA GLN A 275 1.38 15.61 21.49
C GLN A 275 2.64 15.98 22.26
N ALA A 276 3.68 15.16 22.13
CA ALA A 276 4.94 15.40 22.80
C ALA A 276 5.22 16.87 22.50
N PRO A 277 5.39 17.74 23.52
CA PRO A 277 5.84 19.08 23.23
C PRO A 277 7.05 18.89 22.32
N LEU A 278 7.07 19.60 21.20
CA LEU A 278 8.20 19.68 20.27
C LEU A 278 9.41 20.22 21.05
N THR A 279 9.95 19.42 21.96
CA THR A 279 11.20 19.64 22.66
C THR A 279 12.24 19.00 21.77
N ASP A 280 12.73 19.85 20.86
CA ASP A 280 14.06 19.82 20.30
C ASP A 280 14.60 18.40 20.01
N ILE A 281 13.82 17.61 19.29
CA ILE A 281 14.38 16.46 18.58
C ILE A 281 15.08 17.05 17.36
N THR A 282 16.30 17.53 17.56
CA THR A 282 17.31 17.45 16.51
C THR A 282 17.54 15.96 16.27
N GLY A 283 16.63 15.34 15.51
CA GLY A 283 17.00 14.16 14.75
C GLY A 283 18.16 14.54 13.84
N PRO A 284 18.93 13.58 13.33
CA PRO A 284 19.91 13.90 12.30
C PRO A 284 19.20 14.78 11.25
N THR A 285 19.81 15.92 10.92
CA THR A 285 19.47 16.67 9.69
C THR A 285 19.23 15.65 8.60
N GLN A 286 18.16 15.78 7.80
CA GLN A 286 17.92 14.90 6.65
C GLN A 286 19.24 14.78 5.87
N THR A 287 19.93 13.66 6.06
CA THR A 287 21.19 13.35 5.40
C THR A 287 20.83 12.50 4.22
N GLU A 288 21.35 12.84 3.05
CA GLU A 288 21.32 11.92 1.91
C GLU A 288 21.89 10.56 2.32
N PRO A 289 21.40 9.45 1.74
CA PRO A 289 21.99 8.14 1.98
C PRO A 289 23.48 8.21 1.67
N THR A 290 24.27 7.77 2.65
CA THR A 290 25.73 7.72 2.56
C THR A 290 26.16 6.70 1.51
N VAL A 291 25.31 5.68 1.27
CA VAL A 291 25.42 4.73 0.16
C VAL A 291 24.56 5.21 -1.01
N GLY A 292 25.20 5.62 -2.11
CA GLY A 292 24.52 5.77 -3.39
C GLY A 292 24.18 4.38 -3.96
N PHE A 293 22.93 4.19 -4.38
CA PHE A 293 22.51 2.97 -5.08
C PHE A 293 22.81 3.12 -6.57
N ASP A 294 23.31 2.05 -7.20
CA ASP A 294 23.48 2.01 -8.66
C ASP A 294 22.12 1.92 -9.38
N TRP A 295 21.13 1.37 -8.67
CA TRP A 295 19.75 1.27 -9.11
C TRP A 295 18.80 1.77 -8.02
N TYR A 296 18.11 2.88 -8.29
CA TYR A 296 17.11 3.44 -7.39
C TYR A 296 15.70 3.00 -7.83
N ASN A 297 15.01 2.28 -6.95
CA ASN A 297 13.63 1.84 -7.19
C ASN A 297 12.62 2.83 -6.58
N PRO A 298 11.38 2.85 -7.11
CA PRO A 298 10.35 3.78 -6.66
C PRO A 298 10.09 3.76 -5.14
N PRO A 299 9.94 4.93 -4.49
CA PRO A 299 9.52 5.00 -3.10
C PRO A 299 8.03 4.65 -2.97
N VAL A 300 7.60 4.29 -1.75
CA VAL A 300 6.17 4.24 -1.41
C VAL A 300 5.65 5.67 -1.30
N LEU A 301 4.80 6.05 -2.25
CA LEU A 301 4.22 7.39 -2.36
C LEU A 301 3.02 7.52 -1.39
N SER A 302 2.75 8.75 -0.94
CA SER A 302 1.63 9.03 -0.03
C SER A 302 0.30 9.14 -0.76
N LEU A 303 -0.79 8.69 -0.11
CA LEU A 303 -2.16 8.90 -0.58
C LEU A 303 -2.42 10.35 -0.99
N ILE A 304 -3.14 10.55 -2.11
CA ILE A 304 -3.65 11.85 -2.55
C ILE A 304 -5.17 11.89 -2.38
N VAL A 305 -5.69 13.06 -2.02
CA VAL A 305 -7.14 13.33 -2.02
C VAL A 305 -7.44 14.42 -3.04
N ASP A 306 -8.20 14.06 -4.07
CA ASP A 306 -8.79 15.02 -5.00
C ASP A 306 -10.15 15.49 -4.49
N GLY A 307 -10.27 16.78 -4.22
CA GLY A 307 -11.46 17.39 -3.62
C GLY A 307 -11.17 18.31 -2.43
N ASP A 308 -12.23 18.67 -1.69
CA ASP A 308 -12.12 19.50 -0.49
C ASP A 308 -11.59 18.68 0.69
N ARG A 309 -10.33 18.92 1.04
CA ARG A 309 -9.64 18.28 2.17
C ARG A 309 -9.89 18.97 3.51
N THR A 310 -10.66 20.07 3.52
CA THR A 310 -10.88 20.87 4.73
C THR A 310 -11.69 20.08 5.75
N GLY A 311 -11.10 19.83 6.91
CA GLY A 311 -11.72 19.05 7.98
C GLY A 311 -11.41 17.56 7.92
N LEU A 312 -10.59 17.10 6.96
CA LEU A 312 -10.04 15.76 6.99
C LEU A 312 -8.88 15.64 7.99
N ARG A 313 -8.79 14.50 8.64
CA ARG A 313 -7.66 14.05 9.46
C ARG A 313 -7.27 12.66 9.01
N THR A 314 -6.00 12.32 9.05
CA THR A 314 -5.54 11.03 8.53
C THR A 314 -4.45 10.42 9.39
N TRP A 315 -4.54 9.11 9.61
CA TRP A 315 -3.50 8.30 10.26
C TRP A 315 -2.99 7.29 9.25
N ARG A 316 -1.67 7.10 9.21
CA ARG A 316 -1.03 6.16 8.29
C ARG A 316 -0.19 5.14 9.06
N LYS A 317 -0.38 3.87 8.74
CA LYS A 317 0.49 2.77 9.17
C LYS A 317 1.07 2.10 7.93
N LEU A 318 2.39 2.06 7.85
CA LEU A 318 3.14 1.38 6.80
C LEU A 318 3.79 0.14 7.41
N THR A 319 3.45 -1.04 6.90
CA THR A 319 4.07 -2.31 7.30
C THR A 319 4.96 -2.82 6.18
N VAL A 320 6.23 -3.10 6.47
CA VAL A 320 7.21 -3.67 5.55
C VAL A 320 7.59 -5.05 6.06
N ASP A 321 7.19 -6.08 5.33
CA ASP A 321 7.37 -7.48 5.67
C ASP A 321 8.48 -8.12 4.85
N PHE A 322 9.59 -8.37 5.52
CA PHE A 322 10.81 -9.00 5.01
C PHE A 322 10.84 -10.53 5.29
N THR A 323 9.74 -11.14 5.72
CA THR A 323 9.68 -12.59 6.01
C THR A 323 9.49 -13.44 4.76
N ASP A 324 8.98 -12.85 3.67
CA ASP A 324 9.03 -13.44 2.34
C ASP A 324 10.51 -13.54 1.90
N ASP A 325 10.89 -14.64 1.25
CA ASP A 325 12.29 -15.09 1.07
C ASP A 325 13.17 -14.14 0.21
N LEU A 326 13.65 -13.04 0.79
CA LEU A 326 14.53 -12.04 0.17
C LEU A 326 15.85 -12.63 -0.36
N PHE A 327 16.27 -13.77 0.19
CA PHE A 327 17.55 -14.41 -0.09
C PHE A 327 17.41 -15.87 -0.58
N GLY A 328 16.21 -16.23 -1.06
CA GLY A 328 15.88 -17.57 -1.50
C GLY A 328 16.73 -18.08 -2.67
N ASP A 329 16.70 -19.40 -2.87
CA ASP A 329 17.46 -20.09 -3.91
C ASP A 329 17.18 -19.48 -5.30
N PRO A 330 18.21 -18.90 -5.98
CA PRO A 330 18.06 -18.26 -7.29
C PRO A 330 17.64 -19.25 -8.41
N SER A 331 17.55 -20.55 -8.12
CA SER A 331 17.04 -21.57 -9.05
C SER A 331 15.51 -21.67 -9.11
N ARG A 332 14.79 -20.94 -8.27
CA ARG A 332 13.32 -20.80 -8.37
C ARG A 332 12.97 -19.47 -9.02
N GLU A 333 12.61 -19.53 -10.31
CA GLU A 333 12.14 -18.37 -11.09
C GLU A 333 10.87 -17.70 -10.52
N ASP A 334 10.14 -18.37 -9.61
CA ASP A 334 8.78 -18.00 -9.20
C ASP A 334 8.66 -17.34 -7.80
N ALA A 335 9.75 -17.10 -7.07
CA ALA A 335 9.69 -16.49 -5.74
C ALA A 335 10.03 -14.98 -5.80
N PRO A 336 9.09 -14.06 -5.52
CA PRO A 336 9.41 -12.63 -5.53
C PRO A 336 10.39 -12.29 -4.41
N HIS A 337 11.62 -11.90 -4.77
CA HIS A 337 12.68 -11.45 -3.87
C HIS A 337 12.44 -10.01 -3.32
N TYR A 338 11.21 -9.70 -2.95
CA TYR A 338 10.76 -8.35 -2.63
C TYR A 338 9.89 -8.36 -1.37
N PRO A 339 10.11 -7.43 -0.42
CA PRO A 339 9.27 -7.35 0.76
C PRO A 339 7.83 -7.02 0.36
N ARG A 340 6.90 -7.59 1.11
CA ARG A 340 5.49 -7.22 1.01
C ARG A 340 5.27 -5.96 1.83
N VAL A 341 4.65 -4.97 1.21
CA VAL A 341 4.31 -3.69 1.84
C VAL A 341 2.80 -3.59 1.95
N THR A 342 2.34 -3.24 3.15
CA THR A 342 0.94 -2.86 3.42
C THR A 342 0.91 -1.40 3.84
N ASP A 343 0.27 -0.55 3.05
CA ASP A 343 0.09 0.87 3.35
C ASP A 343 -1.38 1.15 3.70
N ARG A 344 -1.62 1.48 4.97
CA ARG A 344 -2.96 1.62 5.54
C ARG A 344 -3.20 3.07 5.97
N TYR A 345 -4.35 3.61 5.56
CA TYR A 345 -4.82 4.93 5.91
C TYR A 345 -6.18 4.86 6.58
N VAL A 346 -6.36 5.61 7.67
CA VAL A 346 -7.67 5.95 8.22
C VAL A 346 -7.91 7.43 7.91
N VAL A 347 -8.90 7.73 7.08
CA VAL A 347 -9.26 9.09 6.67
C VAL A 347 -10.56 9.50 7.35
N GLU A 348 -10.48 10.34 8.37
CA GLU A 348 -11.62 10.84 9.14
C GLU A 348 -12.10 12.19 8.61
N ASN A 349 -13.42 12.38 8.58
CA ASN A 349 -14.06 13.66 8.32
C ASN A 349 -14.51 14.30 9.65
N ASN A 350 -13.69 15.19 10.18
CA ASN A 350 -14.02 15.99 11.36
C ASN A 350 -14.80 17.29 11.02
N SER A 351 -15.35 17.38 9.81
CA SER A 351 -16.24 18.48 9.45
C SER A 351 -17.68 18.19 9.90
N GLY A 352 -18.47 19.23 10.17
CA GLY A 352 -19.88 19.10 10.57
C GLY A 352 -20.83 18.72 9.44
N ARG A 353 -20.33 18.22 8.30
CA ARG A 353 -21.11 17.83 7.11
C ARG A 353 -20.45 16.65 6.41
N ASP A 354 -21.20 15.92 5.61
CA ASP A 354 -20.63 14.86 4.77
C ASP A 354 -19.68 15.47 3.74
N LEU A 355 -18.55 14.80 3.49
CA LEU A 355 -17.56 15.18 2.49
C LEU A 355 -17.50 14.11 1.41
N THR A 356 -17.61 14.54 0.16
CA THR A 356 -17.37 13.68 -1.01
C THR A 356 -16.03 14.05 -1.60
N VAL A 357 -15.12 13.09 -1.66
CA VAL A 357 -13.76 13.24 -2.19
C VAL A 357 -13.38 12.01 -3.00
N THR A 358 -12.38 12.14 -3.86
CA THR A 358 -11.77 11.01 -4.55
C THR A 358 -10.45 10.68 -3.88
N LEU A 359 -10.33 9.50 -3.30
CA LEU A 359 -9.06 8.96 -2.82
C LEU A 359 -8.25 8.46 -4.02
N CYS A 360 -6.98 8.82 -4.12
CA CYS A 360 -6.10 8.42 -5.20
C CYS A 360 -4.84 7.78 -4.61
N TYR A 361 -4.76 6.45 -4.62
CA TYR A 361 -3.57 5.71 -4.16
C TYR A 361 -2.52 5.66 -5.28
N PRO A 362 -1.35 6.29 -5.10
CA PRO A 362 -0.33 6.36 -6.14
C PRO A 362 0.70 5.24 -6.04
N GLN A 363 1.14 4.74 -7.20
CA GLN A 363 2.32 3.88 -7.33
C GLN A 363 3.12 4.33 -8.55
N ALA A 364 4.45 4.29 -8.49
CA ALA A 364 5.27 4.37 -9.68
C ALA A 364 5.69 2.96 -10.11
N ASN A 365 5.25 2.54 -11.31
CA ASN A 365 5.57 1.22 -11.87
C ASN A 365 5.46 1.24 -13.40
N ASN A 366 5.81 0.14 -14.07
CA ASN A 366 5.64 -0.01 -15.52
C ASN A 366 4.43 -0.89 -15.87
N LEU A 367 4.04 -0.91 -17.14
CA LEU A 367 2.91 -1.72 -17.63
C LEU A 367 3.28 -3.19 -17.87
N THR A 368 4.48 -3.62 -17.50
CA THR A 368 4.91 -5.03 -17.54
C THR A 368 5.07 -5.61 -16.16
N ALA A 369 4.70 -4.86 -15.12
CA ALA A 369 4.79 -5.29 -13.74
C ALA A 369 3.96 -6.57 -13.53
N SER A 370 4.47 -7.49 -12.72
CA SER A 370 3.70 -8.66 -12.32
C SER A 370 2.45 -8.22 -11.55
N SER A 371 1.38 -9.02 -11.61
CA SER A 371 0.17 -8.75 -10.83
C SER A 371 0.43 -8.64 -9.33
N THR A 372 1.48 -9.29 -8.82
CA THR A 372 1.93 -9.23 -7.42
C THR A 372 2.65 -7.93 -7.05
N ALA A 373 3.16 -7.20 -8.04
CA ALA A 373 3.77 -5.88 -7.86
C ALA A 373 2.74 -4.75 -7.97
N LEU A 374 1.53 -5.03 -8.43
CA LEU A 374 0.41 -4.08 -8.40
C LEU A 374 -0.31 -4.17 -7.03
N PRO A 375 -0.79 -3.05 -6.47
CA PRO A 375 -1.50 -3.06 -5.20
C PRO A 375 -2.83 -3.77 -5.31
N SER A 376 -3.13 -4.63 -4.33
CA SER A 376 -4.49 -5.03 -3.99
C SER A 376 -5.04 -3.99 -3.02
N ILE A 377 -6.17 -3.37 -3.35
CA ILE A 377 -6.72 -2.27 -2.54
C ILE A 377 -8.07 -2.66 -1.95
N THR A 378 -8.22 -2.40 -0.65
CA THR A 378 -9.50 -2.47 0.05
C THR A 378 -9.95 -1.10 0.53
N LEU A 379 -11.27 -0.90 0.56
CA LEU A 379 -11.94 0.19 1.25
C LEU A 379 -12.87 -0.38 2.31
N ASP A 380 -12.66 0.00 3.57
CA ASP A 380 -13.36 -0.54 4.74
C ASP A 380 -13.36 -2.09 4.76
N GLY A 381 -12.25 -2.70 4.32
CA GLY A 381 -12.08 -4.15 4.22
C GLY A 381 -12.69 -4.79 2.97
N TYR A 382 -13.42 -4.05 2.14
CA TYR A 382 -13.99 -4.55 0.89
C TYR A 382 -13.01 -4.39 -0.27
N GLN A 383 -12.68 -5.48 -0.94
CA GLN A 383 -11.86 -5.49 -2.16
C GLN A 383 -12.48 -4.63 -3.26
N GLN A 384 -11.65 -3.85 -3.94
CA GLN A 384 -12.07 -2.93 -4.99
C GLN A 384 -11.64 -3.39 -6.38
N ASP A 385 -12.30 -2.84 -7.41
CA ASP A 385 -11.85 -3.00 -8.80
C ASP A 385 -10.48 -2.34 -8.99
N ASN A 386 -9.57 -3.04 -9.66
CA ASN A 386 -8.15 -2.72 -9.60
C ASN A 386 -7.62 -1.97 -10.83
N THR A 387 -8.46 -1.20 -11.51
CA THR A 387 -8.06 -0.43 -12.70
C THR A 387 -7.51 0.95 -12.30
N PRO A 388 -6.21 1.21 -12.46
CA PRO A 388 -5.66 2.54 -12.20
C PRO A 388 -5.95 3.52 -13.34
N LEU A 389 -6.05 4.81 -13.00
CA LEU A 389 -5.73 5.89 -13.93
C LEU A 389 -4.22 5.88 -14.16
N ILE A 390 -3.80 6.09 -15.39
CA ILE A 390 -2.39 6.03 -15.75
C ILE A 390 -1.95 7.42 -16.19
N GLY A 391 -1.13 8.06 -15.36
CA GLY A 391 -0.67 9.42 -15.56
C GLY A 391 0.84 9.54 -15.51
N GLY A 392 1.35 10.62 -16.10
CA GLY A 392 2.76 10.98 -16.04
C GLY A 392 3.65 9.93 -16.69
N ALA A 393 4.20 10.24 -17.85
CA ALA A 393 5.43 9.58 -18.25
C ALA A 393 6.57 10.16 -17.40
N LEU A 394 7.25 9.28 -16.66
CA LEU A 394 8.49 9.60 -15.96
C LEU A 394 9.58 9.83 -17.02
N PHE A 395 9.61 11.04 -17.60
CA PHE A 395 10.52 11.37 -18.69
C PHE A 395 11.89 11.79 -18.14
N PRO A 396 12.99 11.24 -18.68
CA PRO A 396 14.33 11.79 -18.46
C PRO A 396 14.47 13.13 -19.18
N GLU A 397 14.89 14.17 -18.46
CA GLU A 397 15.84 15.10 -19.05
C GLU A 397 17.19 14.37 -19.16
N THR A 398 17.59 14.05 -20.39
CA THR A 398 18.96 13.70 -20.81
C THR A 398 19.61 12.42 -20.23
N GLY A 399 19.79 11.39 -21.08
CA GLY A 399 20.95 10.49 -21.01
C GLY A 399 20.67 8.99 -21.11
N ASN A 400 20.85 8.42 -22.30
CA ASN A 400 21.36 7.07 -22.60
C ASN A 400 20.99 5.83 -21.73
N SER A 401 19.75 5.67 -21.27
CA SER A 401 19.25 4.33 -20.89
C SER A 401 17.79 4.14 -21.29
N TRP A 402 17.41 2.89 -21.56
CA TRP A 402 16.05 2.42 -21.85
C TRP A 402 15.08 2.56 -20.65
N THR A 403 15.45 3.38 -19.67
CA THR A 403 14.83 3.59 -18.36
C THR A 403 14.99 5.08 -18.04
N GLY A 404 13.89 5.81 -17.88
CA GLY A 404 13.93 7.23 -17.55
C GLY A 404 14.69 7.51 -16.25
N ASN A 405 15.36 8.66 -16.18
CA ASN A 405 16.22 9.10 -15.07
C ASN A 405 15.38 9.48 -13.83
N PHE A 406 14.78 8.50 -13.18
CA PHE A 406 14.34 8.61 -11.79
C PHE A 406 15.36 7.88 -10.95
N THR A 407 16.47 8.57 -10.71
CA THR A 407 17.66 8.01 -10.06
C THR A 407 17.75 8.39 -8.59
N ALA A 408 16.89 9.29 -8.15
CA ALA A 408 16.82 9.76 -6.79
C ALA A 408 15.39 10.11 -6.37
N TRP A 409 15.20 10.31 -5.07
CA TRP A 409 13.94 10.70 -4.46
C TRP A 409 13.36 12.00 -5.03
N GLU A 410 14.21 12.99 -5.29
CA GLU A 410 13.84 14.32 -5.75
C GLU A 410 13.04 14.27 -7.05
N ASP A 411 13.38 13.33 -7.93
CA ASP A 411 12.68 13.13 -9.20
C ASP A 411 11.20 12.78 -8.93
N TYR A 412 10.94 11.85 -8.00
CA TYR A 412 9.59 11.44 -7.61
C TYR A 412 8.82 12.55 -6.89
N ARG A 413 9.48 13.25 -5.95
CA ARG A 413 8.88 14.38 -5.24
C ARG A 413 8.46 15.47 -6.21
N ASP A 414 9.36 15.94 -7.06
CA ASP A 414 9.10 17.08 -7.95
C ASP A 414 7.98 16.77 -8.95
N ALA A 415 7.95 15.54 -9.46
CA ALA A 415 6.89 15.10 -10.36
C ALA A 415 5.52 15.01 -9.67
N MET A 416 5.46 14.57 -8.42
CA MET A 416 4.22 14.54 -7.63
C MET A 416 3.79 15.94 -7.15
N ASP A 417 4.73 16.77 -6.71
CA ASP A 417 4.48 18.09 -6.12
C ASP A 417 4.02 19.14 -7.13
N SER A 418 4.41 18.99 -8.40
CA SER A 418 3.86 19.80 -9.50
C SER A 418 2.33 19.64 -9.65
N GLY A 419 1.78 18.49 -9.23
CA GLY A 419 0.40 18.09 -9.53
C GLY A 419 0.19 17.67 -10.99
N ASP A 420 1.24 17.73 -11.83
CA ASP A 420 1.17 17.40 -13.25
C ASP A 420 0.94 15.90 -13.46
N ALA A 421 1.44 15.05 -12.55
CA ALA A 421 1.27 13.60 -12.63
C ALA A 421 -0.22 13.18 -12.60
N LEU A 422 -0.96 13.58 -11.56
CA LEU A 422 -2.38 13.24 -11.41
C LEU A 422 -3.27 13.98 -12.42
N SER A 423 -2.97 15.25 -12.72
CA SER A 423 -3.74 16.01 -13.72
C SER A 423 -3.57 15.44 -15.13
N SER A 424 -2.37 14.98 -15.48
CA SER A 424 -2.12 14.23 -16.73
C SER A 424 -2.81 12.87 -16.74
N ALA A 425 -2.88 12.16 -15.59
CA ALA A 425 -3.61 10.90 -15.46
C ALA A 425 -5.11 11.06 -15.78
N LYS A 426 -5.67 12.23 -15.45
CA LYS A 426 -7.07 12.58 -15.66
C LYS A 426 -7.34 13.17 -17.04
N ALA A 427 -6.30 13.48 -17.82
CA ALA A 427 -6.49 13.92 -19.18
C ALA A 427 -7.11 12.78 -20.00
N ASP A 428 -8.01 13.12 -20.94
CA ASP A 428 -8.59 12.18 -21.90
C ASP A 428 -7.88 12.35 -23.26
N PRO A 429 -6.67 11.79 -23.44
CA PRO A 429 -5.95 11.86 -24.70
C PRO A 429 -6.69 11.13 -25.82
N VAL A 430 -7.47 10.08 -25.49
CA VAL A 430 -8.30 9.30 -26.42
C VAL A 430 -9.33 10.21 -27.08
N GLY A 431 -10.07 10.97 -26.28
CA GLY A 431 -11.06 11.94 -26.75
C GLY A 431 -10.43 13.07 -27.55
N THR A 432 -9.18 13.43 -27.26
CA THR A 432 -8.45 14.48 -27.99
C THR A 432 -8.04 14.02 -29.40
N LEU A 433 -7.81 12.71 -29.60
CA LEU A 433 -7.14 12.18 -30.80
C LEU A 433 -7.96 11.15 -31.59
N ALA A 434 -9.12 10.71 -31.08
CA ALA A 434 -10.15 9.98 -31.82
C ALA A 434 -10.61 10.71 -33.11
N GLY A 435 -10.31 12.01 -33.22
CA GLY A 435 -10.56 12.83 -34.41
C GLY A 435 -9.44 12.87 -35.46
N VAL A 436 -8.28 12.21 -35.26
CA VAL A 436 -7.16 12.25 -36.22
C VAL A 436 -7.37 11.20 -37.33
N PRO A 437 -7.67 11.61 -38.57
CA PRO A 437 -7.91 10.66 -39.66
C PRO A 437 -6.59 10.08 -40.18
N VAL A 438 -6.60 8.79 -40.51
CA VAL A 438 -5.45 8.08 -41.10
C VAL A 438 -5.84 7.26 -42.32
N ALA A 439 -4.85 7.02 -43.19
CA ALA A 439 -4.95 6.02 -44.26
C ALA A 439 -4.16 4.77 -43.84
N VAL A 440 -4.81 3.61 -43.86
CA VAL A 440 -4.23 2.33 -43.43
C VAL A 440 -4.09 1.39 -44.63
N TYR A 441 -2.93 0.76 -44.75
CA TYR A 441 -2.59 -0.17 -45.81
C TYR A 441 -2.14 -1.49 -45.17
N ASP A 442 -3.01 -2.50 -45.19
CA ASP A 442 -2.69 -3.85 -44.69
C ASP A 442 -2.14 -4.70 -45.85
N ILE A 443 -0.98 -5.33 -45.68
CA ILE A 443 -0.37 -6.20 -46.69
C ILE A 443 -0.77 -7.64 -46.38
N VAL A 444 -1.58 -8.23 -47.25
CA VAL A 444 -2.19 -9.55 -47.02
C VAL A 444 -1.59 -10.56 -47.99
N PRO A 445 -0.90 -11.61 -47.51
CA PRO A 445 -0.47 -12.74 -48.35
C PRO A 445 -1.67 -13.37 -49.07
N SER A 446 -1.54 -13.65 -50.37
CA SER A 446 -2.64 -14.23 -51.17
C SER A 446 -2.70 -15.76 -51.09
N GLN A 447 -1.64 -16.40 -50.61
CA GLN A 447 -1.51 -17.84 -50.55
C GLN A 447 -1.42 -18.31 -49.09
N ASP A 448 -1.97 -19.49 -48.82
CA ASP A 448 -1.73 -20.24 -47.59
C ASP A 448 -0.28 -20.73 -47.60
N TYR A 449 0.58 -20.03 -46.84
CA TYR A 449 2.02 -20.26 -46.84
C TYR A 449 2.38 -21.70 -46.48
N GLU A 450 1.64 -22.31 -45.54
CA GLU A 450 1.84 -23.71 -45.13
C GLU A 450 1.73 -24.70 -46.29
N ARG A 451 0.94 -24.37 -47.32
CA ARG A 451 0.74 -25.23 -48.50
C ARG A 451 1.84 -25.12 -49.55
N ILE A 452 2.58 -24.02 -49.56
CA ILE A 452 3.57 -23.73 -50.59
C ILE A 452 5.01 -23.75 -50.06
N GLN A 453 5.22 -23.73 -48.75
CA GLN A 453 6.55 -23.76 -48.13
C GLN A 453 7.42 -24.92 -48.64
N ASP A 454 6.87 -26.12 -48.79
CA ASP A 454 7.59 -27.32 -49.28
C ASP A 454 8.07 -27.20 -50.73
N SER A 455 7.51 -26.26 -51.49
CA SER A 455 7.89 -26.00 -52.89
C SER A 455 8.97 -24.92 -53.03
N LEU A 456 9.35 -24.25 -51.94
CA LEU A 456 10.37 -23.23 -51.91
C LEU A 456 11.74 -23.84 -51.60
N ASN A 457 12.79 -23.28 -52.20
CA ASN A 457 14.17 -23.74 -51.95
C ASN A 457 14.67 -23.37 -50.54
N ASP A 458 14.20 -22.24 -50.02
CA ASP A 458 14.47 -21.77 -48.67
C ASP A 458 13.19 -21.12 -48.10
N PRO A 459 12.25 -21.91 -47.57
CA PRO A 459 11.00 -21.37 -47.06
C PRO A 459 11.24 -20.42 -45.87
N TRP A 460 12.23 -20.69 -45.02
CA TRP A 460 12.53 -19.85 -43.85
C TRP A 460 12.88 -18.41 -44.19
N SER A 461 13.39 -18.15 -45.40
CA SER A 461 13.71 -16.80 -45.89
C SER A 461 12.67 -16.21 -46.85
N ALA A 462 11.56 -16.91 -47.11
CA ALA A 462 10.54 -16.47 -48.05
C ALA A 462 9.92 -15.14 -47.59
N THR A 463 9.91 -14.15 -48.48
CA THR A 463 9.63 -12.76 -48.12
C THR A 463 8.62 -12.15 -49.08
N LEU A 464 7.64 -11.39 -48.57
CA LEU A 464 6.81 -10.50 -49.38
C LEU A 464 7.30 -9.07 -49.23
N ALA A 465 7.26 -8.30 -50.32
CA ALA A 465 7.57 -6.89 -50.29
C ALA A 465 6.60 -6.06 -51.14
N VAL A 466 6.40 -4.81 -50.75
CA VAL A 466 5.61 -3.81 -51.49
C VAL A 466 6.42 -2.53 -51.63
N GLU A 467 6.44 -1.98 -52.84
CA GLU A 467 7.02 -0.66 -53.10
C GLU A 467 5.94 0.40 -52.96
N CYS A 468 6.28 1.47 -52.26
CA CYS A 468 5.32 2.46 -51.81
C CYS A 468 5.90 3.85 -51.98
N THR A 469 5.08 4.81 -52.43
CA THR A 469 5.47 6.22 -52.58
C THR A 469 4.53 7.12 -51.78
N LEU A 470 5.09 7.93 -50.88
CA LEU A 470 4.34 8.89 -50.08
C LEU A 470 3.86 10.08 -50.92
N SER A 471 2.61 10.47 -50.74
CA SER A 471 2.02 11.62 -51.45
C SER A 471 2.45 12.98 -50.88
N ASN A 472 2.93 13.01 -49.63
CA ASN A 472 3.28 14.22 -48.90
C ASN A 472 4.56 13.99 -48.08
N PRO A 473 5.63 14.79 -48.28
CA PRO A 473 6.87 14.68 -47.50
C PRO A 473 6.71 15.02 -46.02
N GLU A 474 5.62 15.70 -45.63
CA GLU A 474 5.32 16.03 -44.23
C GLU A 474 4.44 14.98 -43.54
N ALA A 475 4.04 13.91 -44.24
CA ALA A 475 3.24 12.84 -43.64
C ALA A 475 4.05 12.04 -42.62
N GLN A 476 3.39 11.60 -41.55
CA GLN A 476 3.97 10.64 -40.59
C GLN A 476 3.55 9.23 -40.96
N VAL A 477 4.48 8.29 -40.86
CA VAL A 477 4.26 6.88 -41.21
C VAL A 477 4.57 5.98 -40.02
N PHE A 478 3.59 5.18 -39.62
CA PHE A 478 3.76 4.10 -38.67
C PHE A 478 3.75 2.76 -39.41
N VAL A 479 4.59 1.82 -38.99
CA VAL A 479 4.60 0.46 -39.52
C VAL A 479 4.51 -0.58 -38.43
N TYR A 480 3.89 -1.71 -38.75
CA TYR A 480 3.73 -2.85 -37.87
C TYR A 480 3.79 -4.16 -38.67
N GLY A 481 4.44 -5.19 -38.12
CA GLY A 481 4.67 -6.49 -38.73
C GLY A 481 5.65 -6.46 -39.92
N LEU A 482 6.53 -5.46 -40.00
CA LEU A 482 7.44 -5.28 -41.15
C LEU A 482 8.92 -5.37 -40.72
N ASP A 483 9.65 -6.29 -41.36
CA ASP A 483 11.05 -6.61 -41.05
C ASP A 483 12.04 -5.71 -41.80
N GLY A 484 11.71 -5.33 -43.03
CA GLY A 484 12.61 -4.61 -43.93
C GLY A 484 12.00 -3.34 -44.49
N TYR A 485 12.83 -2.30 -44.61
CA TYR A 485 12.48 -1.03 -45.22
C TYR A 485 13.69 -0.46 -45.99
N VAL A 486 13.58 -0.31 -47.30
CA VAL A 486 14.69 0.14 -48.16
C VAL A 486 14.27 1.39 -48.93
N PRO A 487 14.93 2.55 -48.75
CA PRO A 487 14.71 3.72 -49.59
C PRO A 487 14.98 3.40 -51.07
N LEU A 488 14.04 3.78 -51.94
CA LEU A 488 14.12 3.60 -53.39
C LEU A 488 14.44 4.92 -54.12
N SER A 489 14.38 6.03 -53.41
CA SER A 489 14.64 7.38 -53.93
C SER A 489 15.51 8.19 -52.96
N GLU A 490 16.27 9.15 -53.50
CA GLU A 490 17.14 10.04 -52.70
C GLU A 490 16.35 10.95 -51.75
N ASP A 491 15.11 11.30 -52.12
CA ASP A 491 14.17 12.06 -51.27
C ASP A 491 13.50 11.21 -50.19
N GLN A 492 13.77 9.90 -50.18
CA GLN A 492 13.22 8.89 -49.28
C GLN A 492 11.68 8.77 -49.25
N LEU A 493 10.98 9.39 -50.21
CA LEU A 493 9.52 9.30 -50.34
C LEU A 493 9.07 7.96 -50.91
N SER A 494 9.92 7.32 -51.71
CA SER A 494 9.68 5.96 -52.21
C SER A 494 10.47 4.95 -51.38
N ARG A 495 9.79 3.90 -50.91
CA ARG A 495 10.37 2.85 -50.08
C ARG A 495 9.82 1.48 -50.44
N ARG A 496 10.63 0.45 -50.26
CA ARG A 496 10.18 -0.94 -50.25
C ARG A 496 10.02 -1.39 -48.81
N TYR A 497 8.84 -1.89 -48.46
CA TYR A 497 8.55 -2.54 -47.17
C TYR A 497 8.47 -4.04 -47.37
N SER A 498 9.01 -4.83 -46.45
CA SER A 498 9.05 -6.29 -46.57
C SER A 498 8.91 -7.02 -45.24
N PHE A 499 8.45 -8.26 -45.27
CA PHE A 499 8.38 -9.17 -44.12
C PHE A 499 8.55 -10.63 -44.56
N SER A 500 9.09 -11.43 -43.66
CA SER A 500 9.27 -12.86 -43.82
C SER A 500 7.99 -13.64 -43.49
N LEU A 501 7.77 -14.76 -44.20
CA LEU A 501 6.56 -15.58 -44.05
C LEU A 501 6.69 -16.70 -43.00
N ASN A 502 7.90 -17.04 -42.58
CA ASN A 502 8.16 -18.22 -41.76
C ASN A 502 7.45 -18.18 -40.38
N ASP A 503 7.53 -17.04 -39.70
CA ASP A 503 6.99 -16.88 -38.34
C ASP A 503 5.83 -15.86 -38.30
N ASN A 504 5.72 -14.99 -39.31
CA ASN A 504 4.81 -13.84 -39.29
C ASN A 504 3.65 -13.92 -40.31
N ALA A 505 3.50 -15.00 -41.11
CA ALA A 505 2.54 -15.02 -42.23
C ALA A 505 1.06 -14.86 -41.84
N ALA A 506 0.68 -15.17 -40.59
CA ALA A 506 -0.67 -15.03 -40.08
C ALA A 506 -0.91 -13.72 -39.30
N GLY A 507 0.16 -12.96 -39.04
CA GLY A 507 0.12 -11.70 -38.29
C GLY A 507 -0.38 -10.52 -39.10
N LEU A 508 -0.65 -9.42 -38.41
CA LEU A 508 -0.99 -8.16 -39.06
C LEU A 508 0.27 -7.48 -39.63
N HIS A 509 0.26 -7.17 -40.94
CA HIS A 509 1.30 -6.35 -41.59
C HIS A 509 0.68 -5.05 -42.08
N ARG A 510 1.05 -3.93 -41.48
CA ARG A 510 0.32 -2.67 -41.62
C ARG A 510 1.23 -1.46 -41.80
N ILE A 511 0.81 -0.55 -42.66
CA ILE A 511 1.35 0.81 -42.80
C ILE A 511 0.22 1.81 -42.50
N ILE A 512 0.44 2.74 -41.57
CA ILE A 512 -0.50 3.80 -41.18
C ILE A 512 0.10 5.15 -41.58
N VAL A 513 -0.66 5.96 -42.31
CA VAL A 513 -0.22 7.28 -42.77
C VAL A 513 -1.10 8.38 -42.18
N VAL A 514 -0.48 9.35 -41.51
CA VAL A 514 -1.12 10.55 -40.96
C VAL A 514 -0.78 11.75 -41.84
N GLY A 515 -1.79 12.52 -42.27
CA GLY A 515 -1.58 13.74 -43.07
C GLY A 515 -1.21 13.51 -44.55
N GLY A 516 -1.44 12.31 -45.07
CA GLY A 516 -1.16 11.95 -46.46
C GLY A 516 -1.70 10.57 -46.85
N THR A 517 -1.32 10.10 -48.04
CA THR A 517 -1.64 8.78 -48.58
C THR A 517 -0.40 8.12 -49.19
N LEU A 518 -0.53 6.85 -49.54
CA LEU A 518 0.52 6.04 -50.13
C LEU A 518 0.05 5.55 -51.52
N GLU A 519 0.88 5.73 -52.54
CA GLU A 519 0.75 4.98 -53.78
C GLU A 519 1.46 3.64 -53.61
N THR A 520 0.79 2.52 -53.90
CA THR A 520 1.32 1.16 -53.71
C THR A 520 1.55 0.47 -55.04
N GLY A 521 2.73 -0.11 -55.21
CA GLY A 521 3.05 -1.08 -56.25
C GLY A 521 2.49 -2.49 -55.94
N PRO A 522 2.77 -3.48 -56.81
CA PRO A 522 2.37 -4.86 -56.57
C PRO A 522 3.12 -5.47 -55.38
N VAL A 523 2.41 -6.29 -54.58
CA VAL A 523 3.07 -7.11 -53.54
C VAL A 523 3.77 -8.28 -54.22
N THR A 524 5.10 -8.27 -54.15
CA THR A 524 5.99 -9.20 -54.85
C THR A 524 6.65 -10.15 -53.85
N GLY A 525 6.68 -11.44 -54.16
CA GLY A 525 7.37 -12.43 -53.34
C GLY A 525 8.80 -12.73 -53.79
N TYR A 526 9.62 -13.11 -52.82
CA TYR A 526 11.05 -13.36 -52.97
C TYR A 526 11.48 -14.63 -52.24
N THR A 527 12.54 -15.26 -52.71
CA THR A 527 13.15 -16.43 -52.03
C THR A 527 13.91 -16.05 -50.76
N ASP A 528 14.26 -14.78 -50.58
CA ASP A 528 15.10 -14.30 -49.48
C ASP A 528 14.70 -12.92 -48.96
N GLY A 529 15.11 -12.60 -47.73
CA GLY A 529 14.89 -11.30 -47.09
C GLY A 529 15.62 -10.13 -47.77
N SER A 530 16.60 -10.41 -48.63
CA SER A 530 17.29 -9.37 -49.41
C SER A 530 16.48 -8.86 -50.61
N CYS A 531 15.35 -9.51 -50.91
CA CYS A 531 14.46 -9.18 -52.01
C CYS A 531 15.19 -9.15 -53.38
N THR A 532 16.08 -10.10 -53.64
CA THR A 532 16.89 -10.14 -54.87
C THR A 532 16.31 -11.03 -55.96
N GLN A 533 15.72 -12.17 -55.59
CA GLN A 533 15.18 -13.15 -56.52
C GLN A 533 13.67 -13.32 -56.33
N THR A 534 12.89 -12.91 -57.33
CA THR A 534 11.43 -12.97 -57.30
C THR A 534 10.89 -14.38 -57.49
N VAL A 535 9.78 -14.69 -56.82
CA VAL A 535 9.04 -15.96 -56.90
C VAL A 535 7.58 -15.66 -57.29
N PRO A 536 7.15 -15.96 -58.54
CA PRO A 536 5.79 -15.67 -58.98
C PRO A 536 4.69 -16.35 -58.18
N GLU A 537 5.00 -17.50 -57.57
CA GLU A 537 4.08 -18.27 -56.72
C GLU A 537 3.81 -17.59 -55.36
N LEU A 538 4.66 -16.64 -54.96
CA LEU A 538 4.52 -15.83 -53.76
C LEU A 538 4.01 -14.43 -54.13
N SER A 539 2.82 -14.07 -53.64
CA SER A 539 2.20 -12.78 -53.93
C SER A 539 1.28 -12.35 -52.78
N GLY A 540 0.88 -11.09 -52.81
CA GLY A 540 -0.08 -10.55 -51.85
C GLY A 540 -0.96 -9.49 -52.48
N GLN A 541 -1.77 -8.86 -51.64
CA GLN A 541 -2.58 -7.70 -51.99
C GLN A 541 -2.45 -6.67 -50.88
N VAL A 542 -2.59 -5.40 -51.26
CA VAL A 542 -2.75 -4.32 -50.29
C VAL A 542 -4.24 -4.08 -50.09
N SER A 543 -4.70 -4.22 -48.85
CA SER A 543 -6.04 -3.85 -48.43
C SER A 543 -6.00 -2.44 -47.84
N VAL A 544 -6.67 -1.50 -48.51
CA VAL A 544 -6.72 -0.10 -48.08
C VAL A 544 -7.98 0.11 -47.23
N LYS A 545 -7.80 0.69 -46.04
CA LYS A 545 -8.90 1.08 -45.16
C LYS A 545 -8.91 2.60 -45.01
N GLU A 546 -10.00 3.21 -45.46
CA GLU A 546 -10.25 4.66 -45.37
C GLU A 546 -11.11 4.99 -44.15
N ASN A 547 -10.93 6.18 -43.57
CA ASN A 547 -11.71 6.72 -42.46
C ASN A 547 -11.53 6.01 -41.09
N LEU A 548 -10.35 5.44 -40.83
CA LEU A 548 -9.98 5.08 -39.46
C LEU A 548 -9.43 6.29 -38.70
N SER A 549 -9.58 6.26 -37.38
CA SER A 549 -8.82 7.12 -36.48
C SER A 549 -7.42 6.52 -36.25
N LEU A 550 -6.45 7.37 -35.90
CA LEU A 550 -5.12 6.90 -35.51
C LEU A 550 -5.18 5.92 -34.33
N SER A 551 -6.05 6.17 -33.35
CA SER A 551 -6.25 5.28 -32.19
C SER A 551 -6.75 3.89 -32.59
N ASP A 552 -7.75 3.80 -33.49
CA ASP A 552 -8.27 2.50 -33.94
C ASP A 552 -7.23 1.73 -34.75
N ALA A 553 -6.43 2.44 -35.55
CA ALA A 553 -5.38 1.84 -36.36
C ALA A 553 -4.25 1.24 -35.51
N LEU A 554 -3.85 1.95 -34.44
CA LEU A 554 -2.85 1.50 -33.47
C LEU A 554 -3.39 0.38 -32.56
N LEU A 555 -4.65 0.47 -32.13
CA LEU A 555 -5.27 -0.57 -31.29
C LEU A 555 -5.20 -1.94 -31.95
N GLY A 556 -5.51 -2.02 -33.25
CA GLY A 556 -5.38 -3.29 -33.98
C GLY A 556 -3.94 -3.82 -34.06
N CYS A 557 -2.91 -2.97 -33.99
CA CYS A 557 -1.52 -3.40 -33.89
C CYS A 557 -1.18 -3.93 -32.50
N VAL A 558 -1.66 -3.25 -31.45
CA VAL A 558 -1.47 -3.67 -30.06
C VAL A 558 -2.16 -5.00 -29.79
N GLU A 559 -3.39 -5.16 -30.26
CA GLU A 559 -4.12 -6.43 -30.18
C GLU A 559 -3.31 -7.57 -30.83
N ASP A 560 -2.87 -7.39 -32.08
CA ASP A 560 -2.09 -8.41 -32.79
C ASP A 560 -0.80 -8.77 -32.04
N PHE A 561 -0.08 -7.77 -31.51
CA PHE A 561 1.20 -7.97 -30.80
C PHE A 561 1.07 -8.89 -29.59
N TYR A 562 -0.01 -8.76 -28.81
CA TYR A 562 -0.24 -9.60 -27.63
C TYR A 562 -0.97 -10.92 -27.94
N TYR A 563 -1.58 -11.08 -29.11
CA TYR A 563 -2.21 -12.34 -29.53
C TYR A 563 -1.27 -13.30 -30.25
N GLN A 564 -0.03 -12.88 -30.57
CA GLN A 564 0.98 -13.74 -31.19
C GLN A 564 1.60 -14.73 -30.18
N PRO A 565 2.00 -15.97 -30.58
CA PRO A 565 2.47 -17.02 -29.67
C PRO A 565 3.76 -16.69 -28.87
N ASP A 566 4.53 -15.70 -29.33
CA ASP A 566 5.76 -15.18 -28.73
C ASP A 566 5.54 -13.91 -27.89
N GLY A 567 4.35 -13.31 -27.97
CA GLY A 567 3.87 -12.25 -27.09
C GLY A 567 3.73 -12.78 -25.66
N SER A 568 4.66 -12.38 -24.79
CA SER A 568 4.77 -12.85 -23.43
C SER A 568 3.46 -12.67 -22.63
N VAL A 569 3.13 -13.73 -21.90
CA VAL A 569 1.96 -13.92 -21.03
C VAL A 569 1.93 -12.87 -19.91
N TYR A 570 1.36 -11.67 -20.09
CA TYR A 570 1.13 -10.80 -18.91
C TYR A 570 -0.15 -9.96 -18.87
N TYR A 571 -0.95 -9.80 -19.93
CA TYR A 571 -2.18 -9.01 -19.83
C TYR A 571 -3.38 -9.62 -20.54
N THR A 572 -4.41 -9.92 -19.76
CA THR A 572 -5.76 -10.24 -20.24
C THR A 572 -6.69 -9.12 -19.80
N GLU A 573 -6.79 -8.02 -20.54
CA GLU A 573 -7.95 -7.10 -20.47
C GLU A 573 -7.91 -5.99 -21.53
N ASP A 574 -9.09 -5.67 -22.07
CA ASP A 574 -9.37 -4.58 -23.03
C ASP A 574 -8.83 -3.21 -22.54
N THR A 575 -8.74 -3.04 -21.21
CA THR A 575 -8.27 -1.84 -20.52
C THR A 575 -6.79 -1.56 -20.76
N VAL A 576 -5.92 -2.57 -20.72
CA VAL A 576 -4.46 -2.40 -20.88
C VAL A 576 -4.11 -2.03 -22.32
N GLN A 577 -4.83 -2.61 -23.28
CA GLN A 577 -4.65 -2.30 -24.70
C GLN A 577 -5.04 -0.85 -25.01
N ARG A 578 -6.14 -0.37 -24.42
CA ARG A 578 -6.56 1.04 -24.53
C ARG A 578 -5.54 1.98 -23.91
N VAL A 579 -5.11 1.71 -22.68
CA VAL A 579 -4.08 2.50 -22.01
C VAL A 579 -2.77 2.52 -22.81
N LEU A 580 -2.34 1.38 -23.34
CA LEU A 580 -1.12 1.32 -24.15
C LEU A 580 -1.26 2.18 -25.42
N CYS A 581 -2.41 2.12 -26.08
CA CYS A 581 -2.69 3.01 -27.22
C CYS A 581 -2.65 4.48 -26.80
N ASP A 582 -3.26 4.82 -25.67
CA ASP A 582 -3.32 6.19 -25.16
C ASP A 582 -1.93 6.73 -24.82
N LEU A 583 -1.08 5.86 -24.26
CA LEU A 583 0.31 6.19 -23.97
C LEU A 583 1.16 6.29 -25.23
N ILE A 584 1.00 5.40 -26.20
CA ILE A 584 1.66 5.50 -27.50
C ILE A 584 1.28 6.83 -28.16
N VAL A 585 0.01 7.19 -28.10
CA VAL A 585 -0.52 8.41 -28.71
C VAL A 585 -0.03 9.66 -27.97
N ASN A 586 0.00 9.66 -26.63
CA ASN A 586 0.63 10.71 -25.82
C ASN A 586 2.12 10.84 -26.09
N TYR A 587 2.80 9.71 -26.25
CA TYR A 587 4.21 9.64 -26.58
C TYR A 587 4.49 10.29 -27.94
N ILE A 588 3.68 9.97 -28.95
CA ILE A 588 3.72 10.57 -30.30
C ILE A 588 3.42 12.08 -30.27
N CYS A 589 2.46 12.52 -29.46
CA CYS A 589 2.00 13.92 -29.42
C CYS A 589 2.81 14.83 -28.46
N GLY A 590 3.76 14.27 -27.71
CA GLY A 590 4.60 15.01 -26.76
C GLY A 590 5.61 15.95 -27.43
N PRO A 591 6.02 17.07 -26.80
CA PRO A 591 7.00 18.02 -27.35
C PRO A 591 8.43 17.46 -27.55
N SER A 592 8.70 16.22 -27.14
CA SER A 592 10.07 15.68 -26.98
C SER A 592 10.31 14.34 -27.68
N LEU A 593 9.46 13.90 -28.63
CA LEU A 593 9.69 12.64 -29.36
C LEU A 593 11.08 12.60 -30.04
N SER A 594 11.56 13.73 -30.56
CA SER A 594 12.88 13.81 -31.21
C SER A 594 14.07 13.79 -30.23
N THR A 595 13.86 14.00 -28.94
CA THR A 595 14.94 14.18 -27.95
C THR A 595 14.97 13.05 -26.92
N ALA A 596 13.80 12.50 -26.57
CA ALA A 596 13.66 11.39 -25.62
C ALA A 596 14.03 10.03 -26.24
N LEU A 597 13.75 9.81 -27.53
CA LEU A 597 14.20 8.60 -28.25
C LEU A 597 15.64 8.70 -28.75
N TYR A 598 16.07 9.89 -29.15
CA TYR A 598 17.26 10.06 -29.98
C TYR A 598 18.41 10.81 -29.30
N GLY A 599 18.24 11.24 -28.05
CA GLY A 599 19.21 12.03 -27.31
C GLY A 599 19.63 13.31 -28.06
N ASN A 600 20.71 13.94 -27.60
CA ASN A 600 21.45 14.85 -28.48
C ASN A 600 21.88 14.03 -29.71
N PRO A 601 21.63 14.48 -30.96
CA PRO A 601 21.98 13.76 -32.19
C PRO A 601 23.49 13.45 -32.34
N ASN A 602 24.31 13.81 -31.35
CA ASN A 602 25.73 13.52 -31.27
C ASN A 602 26.12 12.52 -30.16
N GLN A 603 25.19 11.96 -29.37
CA GLN A 603 25.54 11.20 -28.15
C GLN A 603 24.70 9.95 -27.81
N GLY A 604 23.68 9.57 -28.58
CA GLY A 604 22.92 8.32 -28.34
C GLY A 604 23.42 7.13 -29.17
N VAL A 605 23.43 5.91 -28.60
CA VAL A 605 23.88 4.65 -29.25
C VAL A 605 23.08 4.30 -30.52
N MET A 606 21.94 4.95 -30.76
CA MET A 606 21.08 4.80 -31.95
C MET A 606 20.81 6.11 -32.71
N ALA A 607 21.47 7.22 -32.36
CA ALA A 607 21.19 8.55 -32.93
C ALA A 607 21.51 8.63 -34.44
N ASP A 608 22.57 7.96 -34.87
CA ASP A 608 23.05 8.02 -36.26
C ASP A 608 22.17 7.22 -37.23
N ALA A 609 21.42 6.22 -36.75
CA ALA A 609 20.57 5.37 -37.59
C ALA A 609 19.16 5.94 -37.85
N TYR A 610 18.68 6.83 -36.96
CA TYR A 610 17.29 7.32 -36.99
C TYR A 610 17.13 8.82 -37.25
N ALA A 611 18.18 9.64 -37.10
CA ALA A 611 18.14 11.06 -37.47
C ALA A 611 17.92 11.28 -38.99
N GLU A 612 18.22 10.29 -39.82
CA GLU A 612 17.94 10.30 -41.27
C GLU A 612 16.49 9.89 -41.61
N ASN A 613 15.68 9.44 -40.64
CA ASN A 613 14.38 8.75 -40.85
C ASN A 613 13.21 9.27 -39.99
N ALA A 614 13.21 10.55 -39.58
CA ALA A 614 12.23 11.12 -38.63
C ALA A 614 10.73 11.03 -39.03
N ALA A 615 10.39 10.61 -40.26
CA ALA A 615 9.03 10.39 -40.72
C ALA A 615 8.50 8.96 -40.48
N PHE A 616 9.33 8.04 -39.95
CA PHE A 616 9.06 6.62 -39.88
C PHE A 616 9.15 6.08 -38.44
N ILE A 617 8.11 5.41 -37.99
CA ILE A 617 7.98 4.92 -36.61
C ILE A 617 7.51 3.46 -36.61
N ARG A 618 8.26 2.56 -35.96
CA ARG A 618 7.87 1.16 -35.77
C ARG A 618 6.98 1.03 -34.54
N VAL A 619 5.78 0.48 -34.72
CA VAL A 619 4.78 0.40 -33.66
C VAL A 619 5.19 -0.60 -32.59
N GLU A 620 5.88 -1.69 -32.94
CA GLU A 620 6.39 -2.70 -32.01
C GLU A 620 7.45 -2.10 -31.07
N ASP A 621 8.33 -1.25 -31.62
CA ASP A 621 9.33 -0.54 -30.82
C ASP A 621 8.65 0.45 -29.87
N LEU A 622 7.56 1.10 -30.29
CA LEU A 622 6.74 1.95 -29.43
C LEU A 622 6.03 1.15 -28.32
N ILE A 623 5.42 0.01 -28.67
CA ILE A 623 4.74 -0.89 -27.72
C ILE A 623 5.74 -1.33 -26.66
N SER A 624 6.90 -1.86 -27.07
CA SER A 624 7.96 -2.32 -26.17
C SER A 624 8.45 -1.19 -25.26
N THR A 625 8.73 -0.03 -25.85
CA THR A 625 9.20 1.15 -25.14
C THR A 625 8.19 1.62 -24.08
N VAL A 626 6.92 1.79 -24.47
CA VAL A 626 5.86 2.26 -23.58
C VAL A 626 5.56 1.25 -22.47
N SER A 627 5.62 -0.04 -22.78
CA SER A 627 5.34 -1.11 -21.83
C SER A 627 6.36 -1.15 -20.68
N GLY A 628 7.65 -1.03 -21.01
CA GLY A 628 8.75 -1.05 -20.03
C GLY A 628 8.98 0.28 -19.30
N MET A 629 8.35 1.37 -19.74
CA MET A 629 8.53 2.68 -19.12
C MET A 629 7.84 2.77 -17.77
N LEU A 630 8.55 3.36 -16.81
CA LEU A 630 7.99 3.75 -15.53
C LEU A 630 6.93 4.87 -15.71
N ARG A 631 5.83 4.78 -14.96
CA ARG A 631 4.65 5.64 -14.98
C ARG A 631 4.12 5.83 -13.57
N PHE A 632 3.35 6.90 -13.33
CA PHE A 632 2.51 6.96 -12.15
C PHE A 632 1.14 6.33 -12.43
N LEU A 633 0.79 5.37 -11.59
CA LEU A 633 -0.48 4.67 -11.58
C LEU A 633 -1.26 5.18 -10.37
N PHE A 634 -2.52 5.57 -10.57
CA PHE A 634 -3.39 6.11 -9.54
C PHE A 634 -4.67 5.30 -9.46
N TRP A 635 -4.87 4.56 -8.37
CA TRP A 635 -6.15 3.89 -8.11
C TRP A 635 -7.09 4.87 -7.44
N THR A 636 -8.20 5.17 -8.12
CA THR A 636 -9.12 6.24 -7.72
C THR A 636 -10.45 5.72 -7.24
N TYR A 637 -10.89 6.21 -6.07
CA TYR A 637 -12.15 5.80 -5.46
C TYR A 637 -12.93 7.01 -4.96
N ASP A 638 -14.13 7.19 -5.50
CA ASP A 638 -15.07 8.22 -5.03
C ASP A 638 -15.73 7.75 -3.73
N VAL A 639 -15.45 8.45 -2.64
CA VAL A 639 -15.97 8.14 -1.30
C VAL A 639 -16.78 9.31 -0.76
N THR A 640 -17.83 8.99 -0.01
CA THR A 640 -18.55 9.97 0.81
C THR A 640 -18.35 9.62 2.27
N ILE A 641 -17.57 10.45 2.97
CA ILE A 641 -17.26 10.28 4.37
C ILE A 641 -18.27 11.10 5.18
N PRO A 642 -19.15 10.47 5.99
CA PRO A 642 -20.13 11.19 6.80
C PRO A 642 -19.47 12.17 7.77
N ALA A 643 -20.21 13.18 8.24
CA ALA A 643 -19.73 14.04 9.33
C ALA A 643 -19.38 13.21 10.58
N GLY A 644 -18.13 13.32 11.09
CA GLY A 644 -17.59 12.48 12.16
C GLY A 644 -17.19 11.07 11.72
N GLY A 645 -17.57 10.64 10.51
CA GLY A 645 -17.21 9.32 10.00
C GLY A 645 -15.77 9.25 9.51
N HIS A 646 -15.34 8.04 9.18
CA HIS A 646 -14.07 7.77 8.52
C HIS A 646 -14.24 6.74 7.40
N VAL A 647 -13.19 6.60 6.60
CA VAL A 647 -13.00 5.51 5.65
C VAL A 647 -11.59 4.95 5.83
N VAL A 648 -11.44 3.65 5.72
CA VAL A 648 -10.16 2.97 5.76
C VAL A 648 -9.75 2.57 4.35
N LEU A 649 -8.57 2.97 3.91
CA LEU A 649 -7.96 2.50 2.67
C LEU A 649 -6.73 1.67 3.03
N GLU A 650 -6.63 0.47 2.48
CA GLU A 650 -5.46 -0.38 2.65
C GLU A 650 -4.99 -0.89 1.30
N ALA A 651 -3.69 -0.78 1.04
CA ALA A 651 -3.07 -1.23 -0.20
C ALA A 651 -1.90 -2.16 0.10
N THR A 652 -1.92 -3.35 -0.50
CA THR A 652 -0.90 -4.40 -0.28
C THR A 652 -0.23 -4.80 -1.59
N GLN A 653 1.10 -4.78 -1.64
CA GLN A 653 1.90 -5.07 -2.84
C GLN A 653 3.31 -5.55 -2.49
N HIS A 654 3.97 -6.26 -3.40
CA HIS A 654 5.43 -6.45 -3.33
C HIS A 654 6.15 -5.24 -3.93
N VAL A 655 7.17 -4.72 -3.22
CA VAL A 655 7.91 -3.52 -3.65
C VAL A 655 9.37 -3.84 -3.91
N SER A 656 9.87 -3.44 -5.08
CA SER A 656 11.29 -3.56 -5.41
C SER A 656 12.16 -2.62 -4.58
N LEU A 657 13.27 -3.14 -4.07
CA LEU A 657 14.22 -2.38 -3.24
C LEU A 657 15.31 -1.75 -4.08
N SER A 658 15.77 -0.55 -3.73
CA SER A 658 16.97 0.06 -4.32
C SER A 658 18.20 -0.79 -4.02
N CYS A 659 19.18 -0.86 -4.92
CA CYS A 659 20.33 -1.76 -4.75
C CYS A 659 21.60 -1.26 -5.45
N SER A 660 22.73 -1.84 -5.05
CA SER A 660 24.03 -1.66 -5.73
C SER A 660 24.35 -2.88 -6.61
N LEU A 661 25.10 -2.65 -7.68
CA LEU A 661 25.55 -3.68 -8.60
C LEU A 661 27.03 -4.00 -8.35
N THR A 662 27.34 -5.28 -8.17
CA THR A 662 28.72 -5.76 -8.01
C THR A 662 29.05 -6.79 -9.07
N GLY A 663 30.32 -6.89 -9.45
CA GLY A 663 30.77 -7.96 -10.34
C GLY A 663 30.85 -9.29 -9.60
N ASP A 664 30.29 -10.35 -10.17
CA ASP A 664 30.51 -11.72 -9.71
C ASP A 664 31.88 -12.26 -10.16
N GLU A 665 32.15 -13.54 -9.92
CA GLU A 665 33.44 -14.20 -10.26
C GLU A 665 33.75 -14.18 -11.76
N ASP A 666 32.72 -14.13 -12.61
CA ASP A 666 32.80 -14.07 -14.07
C ASP A 666 32.65 -12.63 -14.61
N ASN A 667 32.65 -11.63 -13.70
CA ASN A 667 32.53 -10.20 -13.97
C ASN A 667 31.16 -9.82 -14.60
N HIS A 668 30.11 -10.60 -14.34
CA HIS A 668 28.72 -10.21 -14.57
C HIS A 668 28.21 -9.34 -13.42
N LEU A 669 27.44 -8.31 -13.74
CA LEU A 669 26.83 -7.44 -12.73
C LEU A 669 25.68 -8.17 -12.04
N VAL A 670 25.76 -8.30 -10.72
CA VAL A 670 24.74 -8.89 -9.87
C VAL A 670 24.29 -7.90 -8.81
N ILE A 671 23.01 -8.01 -8.44
CA ILE A 671 22.39 -7.22 -7.37
C ILE A 671 23.05 -7.58 -6.04
N SER A 672 23.34 -6.56 -5.25
CA SER A 672 24.00 -6.72 -3.95
C SER A 672 23.46 -5.75 -2.90
N ALA A 673 23.50 -6.21 -1.65
CA ALA A 673 23.21 -5.40 -0.48
C ALA A 673 24.24 -4.25 -0.33
N PRO A 674 23.87 -3.12 0.30
CA PRO A 674 22.61 -2.89 1.02
C PRO A 674 21.40 -2.70 0.08
N TYR A 675 20.21 -3.03 0.59
CA TYR A 675 18.94 -2.82 -0.11
C TYR A 675 18.20 -1.63 0.51
N GLY A 676 17.90 -0.62 -0.29
CA GLY A 676 17.24 0.61 0.15
C GLY A 676 15.72 0.57 0.03
N PHE A 677 15.05 1.16 1.02
CA PHE A 677 13.62 1.36 1.06
C PHE A 677 13.31 2.82 1.41
N ASP A 678 12.46 3.44 0.61
CA ASP A 678 12.12 4.85 0.70
C ASP A 678 10.60 5.05 0.72
N PHE A 679 10.14 6.03 1.49
CA PHE A 679 8.73 6.41 1.49
C PHE A 679 8.53 7.88 1.87
N ALA A 680 7.46 8.44 1.33
CA ALA A 680 7.05 9.82 1.55
C ALA A 680 5.93 9.88 2.59
N PRO A 681 6.06 10.54 3.75
CA PRO A 681 4.94 10.75 4.67
C PRO A 681 3.76 11.44 4.00
N THR A 682 4.04 12.55 3.32
CA THR A 682 3.08 13.41 2.62
C THR A 682 3.72 14.01 1.37
N LEU A 683 2.93 14.21 0.33
CA LEU A 683 3.27 14.94 -0.89
C LEU A 683 2.17 15.97 -1.21
N ALA A 684 2.35 16.77 -2.26
CA ALA A 684 1.27 17.63 -2.71
C ALA A 684 -0.01 16.81 -3.00
N GLY A 685 -1.14 17.32 -2.50
CA GLY A 685 -2.42 16.64 -2.60
C GLY A 685 -2.71 15.63 -1.50
N SER A 686 -1.75 15.27 -0.64
CA SER A 686 -2.02 14.41 0.51
C SER A 686 -3.00 15.02 1.51
N PRO A 687 -3.82 14.22 2.19
CA PRO A 687 -4.63 14.71 3.29
C PRO A 687 -3.75 15.09 4.49
N PRO A 688 -4.24 15.94 5.42
CA PRO A 688 -3.52 16.25 6.66
C PRO A 688 -3.19 14.97 7.44
N LEU A 689 -1.90 14.73 7.69
CA LEU A 689 -1.42 13.54 8.38
C LEU A 689 -1.16 13.83 9.86
N GLU A 690 -1.89 13.14 10.73
CA GLU A 690 -1.85 13.25 12.19
C GLU A 690 -0.74 12.38 12.78
N SER A 691 -0.64 11.13 12.34
CA SER A 691 0.42 10.21 12.76
C SER A 691 0.91 9.34 11.60
N LEU A 692 2.16 8.90 11.76
CA LEU A 692 2.81 7.95 10.87
C LEU A 692 3.51 6.88 11.71
N GLU A 693 3.07 5.64 11.53
CA GLU A 693 3.71 4.46 12.11
C GLU A 693 4.37 3.65 10.99
N LEU A 694 5.61 3.25 11.22
CA LEU A 694 6.31 2.25 10.42
C LEU A 694 6.45 0.98 11.25
N ASP A 695 6.02 -0.14 10.71
CA ASP A 695 6.18 -1.47 11.29
C ASP A 695 7.04 -2.31 10.34
N VAL A 696 8.18 -2.80 10.80
CA VAL A 696 9.09 -3.62 9.99
C VAL A 696 9.08 -5.02 10.54
N ILE A 697 8.57 -5.99 9.79
CA ILE A 697 8.60 -7.42 10.15
C ILE A 697 9.82 -8.02 9.45
N HIS A 698 10.67 -8.73 10.19
CA HIS A 698 11.87 -9.35 9.61
C HIS A 698 12.23 -10.66 10.32
N GLY A 699 12.84 -11.57 9.57
CA GLY A 699 13.44 -12.79 10.12
C GLY A 699 14.83 -12.57 10.72
N ASP A 700 15.42 -13.64 11.23
CA ASP A 700 16.80 -13.63 11.72
C ASP A 700 17.79 -13.36 10.58
N GLY A 701 18.79 -12.51 10.84
CA GLY A 701 19.93 -12.30 9.94
C GLY A 701 19.89 -11.03 9.10
N LEU A 702 18.80 -10.25 9.14
CA LEU A 702 18.73 -8.89 8.61
C LEU A 702 19.28 -7.88 9.62
N THR A 703 19.95 -6.85 9.12
CA THR A 703 20.47 -5.74 9.92
C THR A 703 20.24 -4.42 9.20
N VAL A 704 19.88 -3.39 9.95
CA VAL A 704 19.82 -2.02 9.43
C VAL A 704 21.23 -1.55 9.10
N SER A 705 21.47 -1.19 7.85
CA SER A 705 22.75 -0.66 7.35
C SER A 705 22.81 0.85 7.48
N GLU A 706 21.70 1.52 7.16
CA GLU A 706 21.56 2.97 7.25
C GLU A 706 20.09 3.34 7.46
N SER A 707 19.81 4.46 8.13
CA SER A 707 18.48 5.07 8.21
C SER A 707 18.59 6.55 8.58
N ASN A 708 17.62 7.37 8.15
CA ASN A 708 17.53 8.78 8.57
C ASN A 708 16.65 8.99 9.82
N PHE A 709 16.30 7.91 10.51
CA PHE A 709 15.53 7.90 11.75
C PHE A 709 16.06 6.79 12.67
N ASN A 710 15.59 6.75 13.91
CA ASN A 710 16.03 5.71 14.83
C ASN A 710 15.34 4.39 14.48
N LEU A 711 16.06 3.50 13.81
CA LEU A 711 15.63 2.14 13.50
C LEU A 711 16.73 1.15 13.91
N SER A 712 16.39 0.19 14.78
CA SER A 712 17.25 -0.92 15.16
C SER A 712 16.44 -2.22 15.10
N PHE A 713 17.04 -3.27 14.54
CA PHE A 713 16.42 -4.59 14.45
C PHE A 713 16.81 -5.40 15.68
N ASP A 714 15.97 -5.32 16.72
CA ASP A 714 16.19 -5.93 18.03
C ASP A 714 15.10 -7.00 18.27
N GLY A 715 15.18 -8.18 17.65
CA GLY A 715 14.18 -9.26 17.77
C GLY A 715 13.45 -9.56 16.45
N TYR A 716 12.20 -10.04 16.51
CA TYR A 716 11.35 -10.28 15.32
C TYR A 716 10.40 -9.10 15.12
N GLY A 717 10.91 -8.05 14.49
CA GLY A 717 10.13 -6.88 14.10
C GLY A 717 10.44 -5.61 14.90
N THR A 718 10.09 -4.45 14.33
CA THR A 718 10.39 -3.14 14.91
C THR A 718 9.33 -2.12 14.49
N ALA A 719 8.71 -1.47 15.48
CA ALA A 719 7.79 -0.36 15.25
C ALA A 719 8.48 0.98 15.54
N ALA A 720 8.24 1.97 14.68
CA ALA A 720 8.75 3.33 14.81
C ALA A 720 7.63 4.36 14.57
N HIS A 721 7.47 5.30 15.50
CA HIS A 721 6.62 6.47 15.31
C HIS A 721 7.42 7.60 14.67
N LEU A 722 6.98 8.03 13.49
CA LEU A 722 7.69 8.96 12.63
C LEU A 722 6.97 10.30 12.58
N ARG A 723 7.71 11.35 12.24
CA ARG A 723 7.13 12.69 12.12
C ARG A 723 6.35 12.81 10.82
N PRO A 724 5.05 13.16 10.88
CA PRO A 724 4.25 13.37 9.68
C PRO A 724 4.79 14.48 8.76
N THR A 725 5.52 15.45 9.31
CA THR A 725 6.02 16.62 8.58
C THR A 725 7.39 16.41 7.93
N ALA A 726 7.97 15.21 8.03
CA ALA A 726 9.20 14.91 7.32
C ALA A 726 8.93 14.79 5.81
N GLU A 727 9.87 15.24 5.00
CA GLU A 727 9.76 15.16 3.55
C GLU A 727 9.87 13.71 3.05
N ARG A 728 10.81 12.95 3.62
CA ARG A 728 11.17 11.59 3.21
C ARG A 728 11.69 10.80 4.41
N TYR A 729 11.35 9.52 4.45
CA TYR A 729 12.04 8.53 5.27
C TYR A 729 12.75 7.51 4.37
N PHE A 730 13.93 7.09 4.79
CA PHE A 730 14.63 5.99 4.17
C PHE A 730 15.32 5.12 5.21
N PHE A 731 15.44 3.85 4.89
CA PHE A 731 16.37 2.95 5.55
C PHE A 731 16.90 1.93 4.54
N SER A 732 18.05 1.34 4.85
CA SER A 732 18.62 0.26 4.06
C SER A 732 18.97 -0.92 4.94
N VAL A 733 18.84 -2.12 4.38
CA VAL A 733 19.05 -3.38 5.08
C VAL A 733 20.12 -4.21 4.40
N SER A 734 20.84 -5.00 5.19
CA SER A 734 21.77 -6.03 4.72
C SER A 734 21.49 -7.34 5.44
N GLY A 735 21.57 -8.46 4.72
CA GLY A 735 21.47 -9.80 5.29
C GLY A 735 22.82 -10.52 5.31
N LYS A 736 23.03 -11.43 6.26
CA LYS A 736 24.05 -12.48 6.13
C LYS A 736 23.50 -13.59 5.23
N LYS A 737 24.21 -13.90 4.13
CA LYS A 737 24.04 -15.18 3.42
C LYS A 737 24.34 -16.36 4.35
#